data_AF-A0A3L7W5J5-F1
#
_entry.id   AF-A0A3L7W5J5-F1
#
_cell.length_a   1.000
_cell.length_b   1.000
_cell.length_c   1.000
_cell.angle_alpha   90.00
_cell.angle_beta   90.00
_cell.angle_gamma   90.00
#
_symmetry.space_group_name_H-M   'P 1'
#
loop_
_entity.id
_entity.type
_entity.pdbx_description
1 polymer ?
#
loop_
_entity_poly.entity_id
_entity_poly.type
_entity_poly.pdbx_seq_one_letter_code
_entity_poly.pdbx_strand_id
1 'polypeptide(L)'
;MSQPSAAPRVHILGVTPQAMLGDGSVLLVRAATTTTDERLLGTRAILLIRPGVEEKELRQIATAALDEVDHDASASAVETARRALTRVQERLGLGVRAGMIGIAHGTVWSARLGEIGIAAKLNQNEKQAIVRLPDDAPNAKKSAVARQGVNSVQIPLAVGDKVALADTVAEAKKLLRASKDEEEAGADPVEFDQPALLLALVLPHVELRGARAPDRDTLLSLPVDPVAAAAALARARWEEGNDERAKRITASTPPKPQGDPDRPARGTTPYVPIDTAARAVFERRHAVARGDAPVRGGTTAPPTRDERLEEATRASREAARAEAKARAQRERSAIPTVERSWVERAAASPSPAQRLVARAIAALERRYPWLAPAPREATLKAQTARPAPTATELARRGRQRAARAGLAAILVAAIGGGAALYISGVNPELDAAARGRIAMERATQEIDEALNPETQLLENDPARVKELLLDASAQLVIAEAGGVDVIKIANQRARAEATLDALFLVTTTSPVDLFDFAKGGATINITSIVRGPDGLPYVLDGNTGAVYRVNPTDGRAKMIYQPGFDLYGARTGKPLIIAAAGPDVLIFDASANLWRWRPANKEGQGTLVKLRVRDAETWGADIRTITGFAADSGTGLYRLYVVDPSAKQILRYQPAPDGTGYPAAPTGFFVTVMNLSNVDDMAIDGYLYLAQDGVITRYAAGTIDDWTPEEIGDSLVRPTPRITLLASVGDPQTGVLYAWDAAAHRVIAYSKGAGGMMLGQYILTDGAGPVDNIIGGYVVPATDGGTPTFIWAEATRIRSAVLGAKINPTPEVSPSPTATPKPIIEVP
;
A
#
# COMPACT_ATOMS: atom_id res chain seq x y z
N MET A 1 18.25 11.30 -29.47
CA MET A 1 17.24 12.34 -29.21
C MET A 1 15.90 11.84 -29.74
N SER A 2 15.07 11.26 -28.88
CA SER A 2 13.74 10.79 -29.26
C SER A 2 12.75 11.92 -29.00
N GLN A 3 12.05 12.36 -30.04
CA GLN A 3 11.04 13.42 -29.91
C GLN A 3 9.86 12.94 -29.05
N PRO A 4 9.21 13.84 -28.29
CA PRO A 4 8.03 13.50 -27.51
C PRO A 4 6.88 13.11 -28.44
N SER A 5 6.23 11.97 -28.15
CA SER A 5 4.96 11.58 -28.78
C SER A 5 3.95 12.71 -28.58
N ALA A 6 3.60 13.41 -29.65
CA ALA A 6 2.69 14.54 -29.59
C ALA A 6 1.25 14.04 -29.45
N ALA A 7 0.54 14.52 -28.43
CA ALA A 7 -0.86 14.19 -28.20
C ALA A 7 -1.73 14.64 -29.40
N PRO A 8 -2.81 13.90 -29.75
CA PRO A 8 -3.74 14.30 -30.80
C PRO A 8 -4.38 15.65 -30.44
N ARG A 9 -4.36 16.60 -31.38
CA ARG A 9 -4.92 17.95 -31.19
C ARG A 9 -6.24 18.09 -31.94
N VAL A 10 -7.14 18.91 -31.41
CA VAL A 10 -8.41 19.22 -32.07
C VAL A 10 -8.16 20.34 -33.08
N HIS A 11 -8.51 20.08 -34.34
CA HIS A 11 -8.44 21.04 -35.42
C HIS A 11 -9.86 21.48 -35.84
N ILE A 12 -10.01 22.78 -36.07
CA ILE A 12 -11.19 23.33 -36.72
C ILE A 12 -10.92 23.21 -38.22
N LEU A 13 -11.61 22.28 -38.89
CA LEU A 13 -11.37 22.00 -40.31
C LEU A 13 -12.18 22.92 -41.23
N GLY A 14 -13.32 23.39 -40.76
CA GLY A 14 -14.19 24.28 -41.51
C GLY A 14 -15.03 25.13 -40.57
N VAL A 15 -14.97 26.44 -40.77
CA VAL A 15 -15.93 27.42 -40.26
C VAL A 15 -16.36 28.21 -41.47
N THR A 16 -17.64 28.50 -41.62
CA THR A 16 -18.09 29.42 -42.68
C THR A 16 -17.32 30.74 -42.51
N PRO A 17 -16.42 31.12 -43.44
CA PRO A 17 -15.65 32.33 -43.31
C PRO A 17 -16.60 33.50 -43.63
N GLN A 18 -16.77 34.40 -42.67
CA GLN A 18 -17.69 35.56 -42.71
C GLN A 18 -19.16 35.27 -42.33
N ALA A 19 -19.42 35.20 -41.02
CA ALA A 19 -20.70 35.60 -40.39
C ALA A 19 -20.40 35.83 -38.89
N MET A 20 -20.43 37.01 -38.25
CA MET A 20 -21.41 38.08 -38.43
C MET A 20 -22.76 37.43 -38.70
N LEU A 21 -23.24 36.76 -37.65
CA LEU A 21 -24.37 35.87 -37.70
C LEU A 21 -25.62 36.70 -37.97
N GLY A 22 -26.32 36.38 -39.06
CA GLY A 22 -27.53 37.08 -39.47
C GLY A 22 -28.60 37.12 -38.36
N ASP A 23 -29.61 37.95 -38.58
CA ASP A 23 -30.69 38.28 -37.64
C ASP A 23 -31.13 37.09 -36.76
N GLY A 24 -30.65 37.09 -35.51
CA GLY A 24 -31.08 36.14 -34.49
C GLY A 24 -30.32 34.80 -34.43
N SER A 25 -29.03 34.73 -34.80
CA SER A 25 -28.19 33.55 -34.52
C SER A 25 -26.81 33.91 -33.95
N VAL A 26 -26.16 33.02 -33.18
CA VAL A 26 -24.77 33.16 -32.70
C VAL A 26 -24.04 31.81 -32.64
N LEU A 27 -22.85 31.73 -33.24
CA LEU A 27 -21.89 30.62 -33.11
C LEU A 27 -20.63 31.12 -32.39
N LEU A 28 -20.30 30.54 -31.24
CA LEU A 28 -19.06 30.81 -30.52
C LEU A 28 -18.24 29.54 -30.37
N VAL A 29 -16.92 29.66 -30.62
CA VAL A 29 -15.95 28.58 -30.45
C VAL A 29 -14.87 29.04 -29.48
N ARG A 30 -14.55 28.19 -28.51
CA ARG A 30 -13.50 28.44 -27.52
C ARG A 30 -12.49 27.29 -27.57
N ALA A 31 -11.28 27.60 -28.01
CA ALA A 31 -10.16 26.68 -27.96
C ALA A 31 -9.54 26.69 -26.54
N ALA A 32 -8.92 25.57 -26.15
CA ALA A 32 -8.17 25.50 -24.91
C ALA A 32 -6.94 26.42 -24.97
N THR A 33 -6.78 27.29 -23.96
CA THR A 33 -5.63 28.20 -23.84
C THR A 33 -4.63 27.73 -22.79
N THR A 34 -5.02 26.82 -21.89
CA THR A 34 -4.15 26.20 -20.89
C THR A 34 -4.14 24.68 -20.99
N THR A 35 -3.09 24.04 -20.49
CA THR A 35 -2.96 22.57 -20.44
C THR A 35 -4.03 21.90 -19.57
N THR A 36 -4.66 22.63 -18.65
CA THR A 36 -5.76 22.13 -17.82
C THR A 36 -7.09 22.19 -18.58
N ASP A 37 -7.32 23.27 -19.34
CA ASP A 37 -8.50 23.40 -20.21
C ASP A 37 -8.45 22.40 -21.35
N GLU A 38 -7.26 22.13 -21.90
CA GLU A 38 -7.01 21.08 -22.89
C GLU A 38 -7.33 19.69 -22.31
N ARG A 39 -7.11 19.51 -21.00
CA ARG A 39 -7.34 18.24 -20.28
C ARG A 39 -8.79 17.96 -19.88
N LEU A 40 -9.57 18.98 -19.58
CA LEU A 40 -10.91 18.81 -19.02
C LEU A 40 -12.03 19.09 -20.03
N LEU A 41 -11.85 20.07 -20.91
CA LEU A 41 -12.93 20.62 -21.73
C LEU A 41 -12.61 20.67 -23.22
N GLY A 42 -11.33 20.78 -23.57
CA GLY A 42 -10.84 20.82 -24.95
C GLY A 42 -11.44 21.97 -25.76
N THR A 43 -11.53 21.78 -27.09
CA THR A 43 -12.19 22.75 -27.97
C THR A 43 -13.71 22.55 -27.89
N ARG A 44 -14.42 23.64 -27.61
CA ARG A 44 -15.88 23.63 -27.38
C ARG A 44 -16.56 24.73 -28.17
N ALA A 45 -17.80 24.49 -28.56
CA ALA A 45 -18.59 25.41 -29.33
C ALA A 45 -20.06 25.41 -28.91
N ILE A 46 -20.72 26.54 -29.11
CA ILE A 46 -22.15 26.71 -28.93
C ILE A 46 -22.75 27.44 -30.13
N LEU A 47 -23.85 26.91 -30.67
CA LEU A 47 -24.71 27.54 -31.66
C LEU A 47 -26.05 27.87 -31.01
N LEU A 48 -26.45 29.14 -31.04
CA LEU A 48 -27.72 29.66 -30.57
C LEU A 48 -28.50 30.26 -31.74
N ILE A 49 -29.80 29.97 -31.84
CA ILE A 49 -30.68 30.54 -32.86
C ILE A 49 -31.99 30.95 -32.20
N ARG A 50 -32.28 32.24 -32.23
CA ARG A 50 -33.51 32.87 -31.76
C ARG A 50 -33.82 34.13 -32.62
N PRO A 51 -34.70 34.00 -33.63
CA PRO A 51 -35.12 35.15 -34.43
C PRO A 51 -35.73 36.26 -33.56
N GLY A 52 -35.40 37.52 -33.86
CA GLY A 52 -35.97 38.70 -33.17
C GLY A 52 -35.27 39.11 -31.87
N VAL A 53 -34.16 38.47 -31.49
CA VAL A 53 -33.30 38.90 -30.37
C VAL A 53 -32.02 39.55 -30.92
N GLU A 54 -31.55 40.61 -30.28
CA GLU A 54 -30.33 41.30 -30.71
C GLU A 54 -29.11 40.38 -30.60
N GLU A 55 -28.23 40.44 -31.61
CA GLU A 55 -27.00 39.62 -31.67
C GLU A 55 -26.11 39.83 -30.42
N LYS A 56 -26.06 41.06 -29.91
CA LYS A 56 -25.28 41.40 -28.71
C LYS A 56 -25.76 40.63 -27.48
N GLU A 57 -27.07 40.49 -27.32
CA GLU A 57 -27.68 39.74 -26.22
C GLU A 57 -27.42 38.24 -26.38
N LEU A 58 -27.58 37.69 -27.59
CA LEU A 58 -27.27 36.28 -27.89
C LEU A 58 -25.80 35.95 -27.62
N ARG A 59 -24.88 36.86 -27.95
CA ARG A 59 -23.43 36.68 -27.70
C ARG A 59 -23.11 36.67 -26.21
N GLN A 60 -23.73 37.54 -25.42
CA GLN A 60 -23.56 37.56 -23.96
C GLN A 60 -24.06 36.26 -23.33
N ILE A 61 -25.22 35.77 -23.77
CA ILE A 61 -25.81 34.52 -23.27
C ILE A 61 -24.97 33.30 -23.67
N ALA A 62 -24.49 33.24 -24.92
CA ALA A 62 -23.60 32.19 -25.39
C ALA A 62 -22.26 32.17 -24.62
N THR A 63 -21.71 33.35 -24.30
CA THR A 63 -20.48 33.47 -23.51
C THR A 63 -20.69 32.96 -22.09
N ALA A 64 -21.78 33.38 -21.43
CA ALA A 64 -22.11 32.92 -20.08
C ALA A 64 -22.34 31.40 -20.01
N ALA A 65 -22.96 30.81 -21.05
CA ALA A 65 -23.16 29.37 -21.14
C ALA A 65 -21.83 28.60 -21.25
N LEU A 66 -20.86 29.13 -22.02
CA LEU A 66 -19.51 28.55 -22.08
C LEU A 66 -18.74 28.74 -20.77
N ASP A 67 -18.88 29.88 -20.10
CA ASP A 67 -18.23 30.14 -18.81
C ASP A 67 -18.76 29.20 -17.72
N GLU A 68 -20.05 28.86 -17.74
CA GLU A 68 -20.63 27.88 -16.82
C GLU A 68 -20.05 26.48 -17.02
N VAL A 69 -19.83 26.08 -18.28
CA VAL A 69 -19.13 24.83 -18.62
C VAL A 69 -17.68 24.84 -18.12
N ASP A 70 -17.05 26.01 -18.09
CA ASP A 70 -15.64 26.15 -17.70
C ASP A 70 -15.39 26.13 -16.19
N HIS A 71 -16.33 26.68 -15.40
CA HIS A 71 -16.11 26.93 -13.98
C HIS A 71 -16.82 25.93 -13.04
N ASP A 72 -17.76 25.11 -13.53
CA ASP A 72 -18.45 24.12 -12.68
C ASP A 72 -17.68 22.78 -12.66
N ALA A 73 -16.80 22.63 -11.66
CA ALA A 73 -16.05 21.40 -11.41
C ALA A 73 -16.85 20.29 -10.67
N SER A 74 -18.12 20.54 -10.34
CA SER A 74 -18.94 19.64 -9.51
C SER A 74 -19.70 18.57 -10.31
N ALA A 75 -19.72 18.67 -11.63
CA ALA A 75 -20.47 17.80 -12.53
C ALA A 75 -19.66 17.43 -13.79
N SER A 76 -20.08 16.37 -14.49
CA SER A 76 -19.49 16.00 -15.79
C SER A 76 -19.79 17.08 -16.85
N ALA A 77 -18.88 17.31 -17.81
CA ALA A 77 -19.03 18.32 -18.87
C ALA A 77 -20.38 18.26 -19.62
N VAL A 78 -20.93 17.06 -19.81
CA VAL A 78 -22.24 16.81 -20.45
C VAL A 78 -23.39 17.37 -19.62
N GLU A 79 -23.33 17.19 -18.30
CA GLU A 79 -24.33 17.66 -17.35
C GLU A 79 -24.23 19.17 -17.16
N THR A 80 -23.01 19.72 -17.14
CA THR A 80 -22.79 21.16 -17.12
C THR A 80 -23.28 21.83 -18.40
N ALA A 81 -23.03 21.24 -19.57
CA ALA A 81 -23.58 21.71 -20.84
C ALA A 81 -25.12 21.65 -20.86
N ARG A 82 -25.71 20.61 -20.27
CA ARG A 82 -27.17 20.51 -20.11
C ARG A 82 -27.75 21.64 -19.25
N ARG A 83 -27.13 21.93 -18.10
CA ARG A 83 -27.52 23.03 -17.21
C ARG A 83 -27.39 24.39 -17.89
N ALA A 84 -26.27 24.60 -18.59
CA ALA A 84 -26.03 25.81 -19.36
C ALA A 84 -27.15 26.02 -20.40
N LEU A 85 -27.52 25.00 -21.18
CA LEU A 85 -28.62 25.10 -22.14
C LEU A 85 -29.99 25.28 -21.49
N THR A 86 -30.21 24.73 -20.30
CA THR A 86 -31.45 24.96 -19.54
C THR A 86 -31.58 26.43 -19.16
N ARG A 87 -30.49 27.07 -18.70
CA ARG A 87 -30.47 28.50 -18.38
C ARG A 87 -30.57 29.39 -19.62
N VAL A 88 -30.04 28.96 -20.76
CA VAL A 88 -30.26 29.63 -22.05
C VAL A 88 -31.76 29.65 -22.37
N GLN A 89 -32.46 28.53 -22.18
CA GLN A 89 -33.91 28.45 -22.37
C GLN A 89 -34.69 29.35 -21.39
N GLU A 90 -34.28 29.39 -20.12
CA GLU A 90 -34.89 30.26 -19.10
C GLU A 90 -34.75 31.74 -19.44
N ARG A 91 -33.62 32.15 -20.03
CA ARG A 91 -33.34 33.56 -20.40
C ARG A 91 -34.01 33.99 -21.70
N LEU A 92 -34.00 33.14 -22.72
CA LEU A 92 -34.49 33.48 -24.07
C LEU A 92 -35.94 33.06 -24.33
N GLY A 93 -36.55 32.32 -23.39
CA GLY A 93 -37.92 31.84 -23.49
C GLY A 93 -38.12 30.68 -24.47
N LEU A 94 -39.38 30.33 -24.70
CA LEU A 94 -39.76 29.24 -25.61
C LEU A 94 -39.49 29.61 -27.08
N GLY A 95 -38.93 28.67 -27.85
CA GLY A 95 -38.62 28.85 -29.27
C GLY A 95 -37.17 29.23 -29.57
N VAL A 96 -36.26 29.14 -28.59
CA VAL A 96 -34.80 29.11 -28.83
C VAL A 96 -34.36 27.72 -29.28
N ARG A 97 -33.43 27.67 -30.24
CA ARG A 97 -32.72 26.45 -30.64
C ARG A 97 -31.26 26.61 -30.24
N ALA A 98 -30.71 25.65 -29.49
CA ALA A 98 -29.33 25.70 -29.02
C ALA A 98 -28.62 24.35 -29.11
N GLY A 99 -27.37 24.33 -29.54
CA GLY A 99 -26.53 23.14 -29.59
C GLY A 99 -25.13 23.43 -29.08
N MET A 100 -24.63 22.57 -28.20
CA MET A 100 -23.28 22.65 -27.65
C MET A 100 -22.52 21.36 -27.95
N ILE A 101 -21.25 21.50 -28.34
CA ILE A 101 -20.32 20.39 -28.52
C ILE A 101 -18.99 20.69 -27.86
N GLY A 102 -18.27 19.65 -27.42
CA GLY A 102 -16.86 19.78 -27.06
C GLY A 102 -16.10 18.49 -27.24
N ILE A 103 -14.84 18.62 -27.66
CA ILE A 103 -13.92 17.51 -27.94
C ILE A 103 -12.72 17.62 -27.01
N ALA A 104 -12.51 16.60 -26.18
CA ALA A 104 -11.36 16.48 -25.30
C ALA A 104 -10.92 15.01 -25.16
N HIS A 105 -9.62 14.74 -25.22
CA HIS A 105 -9.00 13.44 -24.92
C HIS A 105 -9.65 12.21 -25.58
N GLY A 106 -10.00 12.30 -26.87
CA GLY A 106 -10.64 11.18 -27.58
C GLY A 106 -12.07 10.90 -27.12
N THR A 107 -12.78 11.94 -26.62
CA THR A 107 -14.22 11.90 -26.37
C THR A 107 -14.87 13.16 -26.93
N VAL A 108 -16.11 13.04 -27.38
CA VAL A 108 -16.99 14.17 -27.67
C VAL A 108 -18.20 14.12 -26.77
N TRP A 109 -18.56 15.28 -26.23
CA TRP A 109 -19.86 15.50 -25.60
C TRP A 109 -20.69 16.44 -26.45
N SER A 110 -22.01 16.25 -26.42
CA SER A 110 -22.96 17.14 -27.08
C SER A 110 -24.21 17.32 -26.24
N ALA A 111 -24.76 18.54 -26.23
CA ALA A 111 -26.06 18.86 -25.66
C ALA A 111 -26.88 19.67 -26.66
N ARG A 112 -28.19 19.40 -26.74
CA ARG A 112 -29.11 19.99 -27.72
C ARG A 112 -30.43 20.40 -27.08
N LEU A 113 -30.89 21.59 -27.43
CA LEU A 113 -32.18 22.18 -27.11
C LEU A 113 -32.88 22.55 -28.42
N GLY A 114 -34.03 21.95 -28.72
CA GLY A 114 -34.72 22.14 -29.99
C GLY A 114 -34.03 21.47 -31.20
N GLU A 115 -34.50 21.76 -32.41
CA GLU A 115 -33.96 21.19 -33.66
C GLU A 115 -32.71 21.95 -34.13
N ILE A 116 -31.54 21.51 -33.64
CA ILE A 116 -30.21 21.85 -34.16
C ILE A 116 -29.49 20.59 -34.65
N GLY A 117 -28.73 20.72 -35.73
CA GLY A 117 -27.95 19.64 -36.32
C GLY A 117 -26.64 19.38 -35.59
N ILE A 118 -26.53 18.24 -34.90
CA ILE A 118 -25.25 17.72 -34.41
C ILE A 118 -25.05 16.33 -35.00
N ALA A 119 -23.92 16.09 -35.65
CA ALA A 119 -23.58 14.79 -36.24
C ALA A 119 -22.11 14.45 -36.03
N ALA A 120 -21.81 13.16 -35.92
CA ALA A 120 -20.44 12.64 -35.85
C ALA A 120 -20.21 11.58 -36.93
N LYS A 121 -19.04 11.64 -37.58
CA LYS A 121 -18.49 10.61 -38.46
C LYS A 121 -17.51 9.79 -37.64
N LEU A 122 -17.89 8.54 -37.35
CA LEU A 122 -17.13 7.63 -36.50
C LEU A 122 -16.51 6.50 -37.34
N ASN A 123 -15.21 6.25 -37.13
CA ASN A 123 -14.47 5.11 -37.68
C ASN A 123 -14.60 3.93 -36.71
N GLN A 124 -15.56 3.02 -36.94
CA GLN A 124 -15.75 1.81 -36.11
C GLN A 124 -15.56 0.55 -36.97
N ASN A 125 -14.67 -0.35 -36.55
CA ASN A 125 -14.45 -1.67 -37.19
C ASN A 125 -14.27 -1.59 -38.72
N GLU A 126 -13.37 -0.72 -39.19
CA GLU A 126 -13.07 -0.51 -40.62
C GLU A 126 -14.24 0.06 -41.47
N LYS A 127 -15.35 0.48 -40.84
CA LYS A 127 -16.50 1.13 -41.51
C LYS A 127 -16.74 2.54 -40.98
N GLN A 128 -16.95 3.49 -41.90
CA GLN A 128 -17.32 4.87 -41.57
C GLN A 128 -18.84 4.99 -41.44
N ALA A 129 -19.32 5.43 -40.27
CA ALA A 129 -20.74 5.69 -40.05
C ALA A 129 -20.96 7.17 -39.64
N ILE A 130 -21.98 7.81 -40.23
CA ILE A 130 -22.41 9.17 -39.84
C ILE A 130 -23.66 9.04 -38.97
N VAL A 131 -23.54 9.48 -37.72
CA VAL A 131 -24.55 9.31 -36.67
C VAL A 131 -25.06 10.69 -36.21
N ARG A 132 -26.36 10.85 -35.97
CA ARG A 132 -26.94 12.06 -35.36
C ARG A 132 -26.68 12.03 -33.85
N LEU A 133 -26.15 13.11 -33.29
CA LEU A 133 -26.02 13.26 -31.85
C LEU A 133 -27.09 14.22 -31.30
N PRO A 134 -27.61 13.99 -30.08
CA PRO A 134 -27.36 12.83 -29.21
C PRO A 134 -28.19 11.58 -29.53
N ASP A 135 -29.16 11.66 -30.45
CA ASP A 135 -30.27 10.71 -30.53
C ASP A 135 -29.93 9.33 -31.12
N ASP A 136 -28.96 9.24 -32.04
CA ASP A 136 -28.58 7.99 -32.73
C ASP A 136 -27.27 7.37 -32.19
N ALA A 137 -26.74 7.88 -31.06
CA ALA A 137 -25.44 7.46 -30.54
C ALA A 137 -25.39 5.95 -30.17
N PRO A 138 -24.25 5.24 -30.34
CA PRO A 138 -24.13 3.77 -30.14
C PRO A 138 -24.51 3.25 -28.73
N ASN A 139 -24.58 4.14 -27.73
CA ASN A 139 -24.96 3.85 -26.35
C ASN A 139 -26.21 4.62 -25.89
N ALA A 140 -27.00 5.19 -26.81
CA ALA A 140 -28.23 5.89 -26.47
C ALA A 140 -29.24 4.89 -25.89
N LYS A 141 -29.39 4.87 -24.56
CA LYS A 141 -30.59 4.29 -23.94
C LYS A 141 -31.78 5.01 -24.58
N LYS A 142 -32.85 4.29 -24.99
CA LYS A 142 -34.11 4.91 -25.50
C LYS A 142 -34.72 5.95 -24.55
N SER A 143 -34.20 6.06 -23.32
CA SER A 143 -34.42 7.13 -22.36
C SER A 143 -33.16 8.00 -22.16
N ALA A 144 -32.55 8.53 -23.23
CA ALA A 144 -31.67 9.69 -23.09
C ALA A 144 -32.55 10.82 -22.57
N VAL A 145 -32.51 10.97 -21.25
CA VAL A 145 -33.51 11.65 -20.45
C VAL A 145 -33.60 13.10 -20.93
N ALA A 146 -34.66 13.44 -21.66
CA ALA A 146 -35.12 14.81 -21.85
C ALA A 146 -35.55 15.37 -20.49
N ARG A 147 -34.59 15.73 -19.64
CA ARG A 147 -34.83 16.53 -18.44
C ARG A 147 -34.92 17.97 -18.92
N GLN A 148 -36.13 18.55 -18.84
CA GLN A 148 -36.38 19.95 -19.19
C GLN A 148 -36.17 20.29 -20.68
N GLY A 149 -36.32 19.32 -21.60
CA GLY A 149 -36.27 19.57 -23.05
C GLY A 149 -34.87 19.63 -23.67
N VAL A 150 -33.82 19.32 -22.90
CA VAL A 150 -32.43 19.24 -23.38
C VAL A 150 -31.98 17.78 -23.48
N ASN A 151 -31.53 17.36 -24.66
CA ASN A 151 -30.93 16.03 -24.88
C ASN A 151 -29.41 16.14 -24.85
N SER A 152 -28.70 15.19 -24.23
CA SER A 152 -27.23 15.19 -24.20
C SER A 152 -26.63 13.79 -24.23
N VAL A 153 -25.40 13.67 -24.73
CA VAL A 153 -24.64 12.42 -24.81
C VAL A 153 -23.13 12.66 -24.74
N GLN A 154 -22.39 11.64 -24.32
CA GLN A 154 -20.93 11.55 -24.47
C GLN A 154 -20.57 10.25 -25.17
N ILE A 155 -19.69 10.33 -26.17
CA ILE A 155 -19.17 9.16 -26.89
C ILE A 155 -17.65 9.24 -27.03
N PRO A 156 -16.95 8.09 -27.06
CA PRO A 156 -15.54 8.04 -27.43
C PRO A 156 -15.36 8.42 -28.90
N LEU A 157 -14.23 9.06 -29.23
CA LEU A 157 -13.76 9.39 -30.57
C LEU A 157 -12.41 8.71 -30.83
N ALA A 158 -12.26 8.12 -32.01
CA ALA A 158 -11.01 7.63 -32.54
C ALA A 158 -10.27 8.72 -33.35
N VAL A 159 -9.01 8.46 -33.67
CA VAL A 159 -8.21 9.33 -34.55
C VAL A 159 -8.87 9.36 -35.94
N GLY A 160 -9.06 10.56 -36.51
CA GLY A 160 -9.74 10.75 -37.80
C GLY A 160 -11.27 10.86 -37.72
N ASP A 161 -11.87 10.69 -36.54
CA ASP A 161 -13.29 10.99 -36.35
C ASP A 161 -13.54 12.51 -36.44
N LYS A 162 -14.69 12.88 -37.01
CA LYS A 162 -15.09 14.26 -37.26
C LYS A 162 -16.47 14.54 -36.65
N VAL A 163 -16.69 15.74 -36.13
CA VAL A 163 -17.97 16.17 -35.53
C VAL A 163 -18.39 17.50 -36.13
N ALA A 164 -19.65 17.61 -36.53
CA ALA A 164 -20.23 18.80 -37.13
C ALA A 164 -21.41 19.34 -36.31
N LEU A 165 -21.49 20.67 -36.24
CA LEU A 165 -22.59 21.45 -35.66
C LEU A 165 -23.12 22.41 -36.72
N ALA A 166 -24.43 22.41 -36.97
CA ALA A 166 -25.10 23.24 -37.97
C ALA A 166 -26.56 23.53 -37.56
N ASP A 167 -27.26 24.41 -38.29
CA ASP A 167 -28.68 24.68 -38.04
C ASP A 167 -29.53 23.40 -38.18
N THR A 168 -29.31 22.62 -39.24
CA THR A 168 -30.04 21.36 -39.47
C THR A 168 -29.16 20.12 -39.47
N VAL A 169 -29.74 18.96 -39.13
CA VAL A 169 -29.04 17.66 -39.18
C VAL A 169 -28.59 17.32 -40.61
N ALA A 170 -29.35 17.75 -41.63
CA ALA A 170 -28.99 17.53 -43.02
C ALA A 170 -27.71 18.29 -43.40
N GLU A 171 -27.56 19.52 -42.94
CA GLU A 171 -26.34 20.34 -43.14
C GLU A 171 -25.15 19.78 -42.35
N ALA A 172 -25.36 19.36 -41.10
CA ALA A 172 -24.32 18.69 -40.32
C ALA A 172 -23.79 17.41 -41.02
N LYS A 173 -24.69 16.63 -41.63
CA LYS A 173 -24.31 15.46 -42.44
C LYS A 173 -23.63 15.86 -43.76
N LYS A 174 -24.06 16.97 -44.40
CA LYS A 174 -23.43 17.51 -45.62
C LYS A 174 -21.98 17.93 -45.35
N LEU A 175 -21.72 18.63 -44.23
CA LEU A 175 -20.37 19.00 -43.78
C LEU A 175 -19.45 17.79 -43.61
N LEU A 176 -19.94 16.74 -42.93
CA LEU A 176 -19.15 15.53 -42.72
C LEU A 176 -18.86 14.76 -44.02
N ARG A 177 -19.76 14.83 -45.00
CA ARG A 177 -19.58 14.20 -46.33
C ARG A 177 -18.62 14.98 -47.21
N ALA A 178 -18.75 16.31 -47.26
CA ALA A 178 -17.85 17.18 -48.01
C ALA A 178 -16.38 17.05 -47.55
N SER A 179 -16.15 16.86 -46.25
CA SER A 179 -14.81 16.63 -45.69
C SER A 179 -14.13 15.32 -46.12
N LYS A 180 -14.82 14.45 -46.89
CA LYS A 180 -14.24 13.25 -47.52
C LYS A 180 -13.53 13.61 -48.82
N ASP A 181 -14.02 14.62 -49.52
CA ASP A 181 -13.53 14.99 -50.86
C ASP A 181 -12.27 15.90 -50.78
N GLU A 182 -12.07 16.61 -49.66
CA GLU A 182 -10.86 17.40 -49.36
C GLU A 182 -9.61 16.56 -49.01
N GLU A 183 -9.80 15.29 -48.60
CA GLU A 183 -8.69 14.37 -48.31
C GLU A 183 -8.05 13.80 -49.61
N GLU A 184 -8.78 13.86 -50.73
CA GLU A 184 -8.35 13.35 -52.05
C GLU A 184 -7.96 14.45 -53.05
N ALA A 185 -8.41 15.70 -52.86
CA ALA A 185 -8.02 16.83 -53.69
C ALA A 185 -7.99 18.10 -52.86
N GLY A 186 -6.96 18.93 -53.04
CA GLY A 186 -6.88 20.27 -52.46
C GLY A 186 -7.96 21.20 -53.04
N ALA A 187 -9.20 21.00 -52.61
CA ALA A 187 -10.39 21.67 -53.09
C ALA A 187 -10.74 22.90 -52.24
N ASP A 188 -11.37 23.88 -52.89
CA ASP A 188 -11.83 25.13 -52.29
C ASP A 188 -12.86 24.91 -51.16
N PRO A 189 -12.90 25.79 -50.14
CA PRO A 189 -13.83 25.67 -49.02
C PRO A 189 -15.29 25.65 -49.51
N VAL A 190 -16.06 24.65 -49.07
CA VAL A 190 -17.47 24.55 -49.41
C VAL A 190 -18.24 25.75 -48.86
N GLU A 191 -18.94 26.47 -49.72
CA GLU A 191 -19.78 27.62 -49.35
C GLU A 191 -21.10 27.13 -48.74
N PHE A 192 -21.50 27.70 -47.59
CA PHE A 192 -22.71 27.32 -46.86
C PHE A 192 -23.55 28.56 -46.56
N ASP A 193 -24.86 28.49 -46.86
CA ASP A 193 -25.82 29.59 -46.65
C ASP A 193 -26.21 29.79 -45.15
N GLN A 194 -25.73 28.94 -44.23
CA GLN A 194 -26.15 28.87 -42.82
C GLN A 194 -24.95 28.68 -41.88
N PRO A 195 -25.05 29.06 -40.59
CA PRO A 195 -23.96 28.92 -39.63
C PRO A 195 -23.60 27.45 -39.37
N ALA A 196 -22.35 27.09 -39.67
CA ALA A 196 -21.84 25.72 -39.64
C ALA A 196 -20.42 25.64 -39.05
N LEU A 197 -20.12 24.55 -38.35
CA LEU A 197 -18.82 24.26 -37.75
C LEU A 197 -18.46 22.78 -37.90
N LEU A 198 -17.22 22.51 -38.34
CA LEU A 198 -16.63 21.18 -38.39
C LEU A 198 -15.36 21.11 -37.52
N LEU A 199 -15.37 20.19 -36.55
CA LEU A 199 -14.24 19.88 -35.67
C LEU A 199 -13.72 18.46 -35.95
N ALA A 200 -12.40 18.26 -35.91
CA ALA A 200 -11.77 16.95 -36.06
C ALA A 200 -10.63 16.73 -35.08
N LEU A 201 -10.36 15.47 -34.76
CA LEU A 201 -9.21 15.05 -33.95
C LEU A 201 -8.08 14.59 -34.88
N VAL A 202 -6.98 15.35 -34.96
CA VAL A 202 -5.87 15.11 -35.90
C VAL A 202 -4.54 14.93 -35.13
N LEU A 203 -3.68 14.03 -35.63
CA LEU A 203 -2.31 13.87 -35.14
C LEU A 203 -1.40 14.91 -35.80
N PRO A 204 -0.50 15.59 -35.07
CA PRO A 204 0.41 16.55 -35.68
C PRO A 204 1.40 15.83 -36.61
N HIS A 205 1.48 16.31 -37.85
CA HIS A 205 2.41 15.80 -38.87
C HIS A 205 3.83 16.34 -38.58
N VAL A 206 4.82 15.44 -38.39
CA VAL A 206 6.23 15.83 -38.30
C VAL A 206 6.88 15.56 -39.66
N GLU A 207 7.12 16.60 -40.45
CA GLU A 207 7.96 16.48 -41.64
C GLU A 207 9.42 16.26 -41.24
N LEU A 208 9.96 15.08 -41.55
CA LEU A 208 11.36 14.76 -41.38
C LEU A 208 12.20 15.47 -42.46
N ARG A 209 12.82 16.61 -42.12
CA ARG A 209 13.89 17.18 -42.96
C ARG A 209 15.14 16.30 -42.91
N GLY A 210 15.59 15.87 -44.09
CA GLY A 210 16.65 14.89 -44.32
C GLY A 210 17.99 15.23 -43.67
N ALA A 211 18.64 14.18 -43.17
CA ALA A 211 19.95 14.20 -42.54
C ALA A 211 21.05 14.58 -43.54
N ARG A 212 21.88 15.55 -43.17
CA ARG A 212 23.19 15.80 -43.81
C ARG A 212 24.22 14.92 -43.09
N ALA A 213 24.94 14.09 -43.85
CA ALA A 213 25.93 13.15 -43.33
C ALA A 213 27.06 13.86 -42.55
N PRO A 214 27.61 13.25 -41.47
CA PRO A 214 28.64 13.86 -40.65
C PRO A 214 30.03 13.62 -41.26
N ASP A 215 30.83 14.67 -41.27
CA ASP A 215 32.26 14.60 -41.53
C ASP A 215 32.99 14.12 -40.27
N ARG A 216 33.98 13.24 -40.46
CA ARG A 216 34.79 12.64 -39.40
C ARG A 216 36.00 13.53 -39.14
N ASP A 217 36.19 13.97 -37.90
CA ASP A 217 37.48 13.92 -37.17
C ASP A 217 37.47 14.85 -35.96
N THR A 218 37.46 14.27 -34.75
CA THR A 218 38.43 14.50 -33.65
C THR A 218 38.01 13.77 -32.38
N LEU A 219 39.00 13.41 -31.57
CA LEU A 219 39.06 12.30 -30.62
C LEU A 219 38.30 12.49 -29.29
N LEU A 220 37.82 11.34 -28.78
CA LEU A 220 37.53 10.97 -27.38
C LEU A 220 36.44 11.79 -26.64
N SER A 221 35.20 11.31 -26.74
CA SER A 221 34.17 11.52 -25.71
C SER A 221 33.85 10.20 -25.02
N LEU A 222 34.05 10.15 -23.71
CA LEU A 222 33.66 9.03 -22.86
C LEU A 222 32.13 8.82 -22.95
N PRO A 223 31.64 7.57 -22.95
CA PRO A 223 30.21 7.30 -22.93
C PRO A 223 29.63 7.73 -21.59
N VAL A 224 28.98 8.89 -21.56
CA VAL A 224 28.12 9.28 -20.45
C VAL A 224 26.85 8.46 -20.59
N ASP A 225 26.58 7.60 -19.61
CA ASP A 225 25.36 6.80 -19.55
C ASP A 225 24.14 7.71 -19.77
N PRO A 226 23.35 7.52 -20.84
CA PRO A 226 22.20 8.34 -21.15
C PRO A 226 21.15 8.32 -20.03
N VAL A 227 21.13 7.27 -19.21
CA VAL A 227 20.27 7.15 -18.03
C VAL A 227 20.75 8.06 -16.90
N ALA A 228 22.06 8.15 -16.67
CA ALA A 228 22.63 9.05 -15.66
C ALA A 228 22.44 10.53 -16.05
N ALA A 229 22.59 10.86 -17.33
CA ALA A 229 22.33 12.21 -17.85
C ALA A 229 20.83 12.58 -17.77
N ALA A 230 19.94 11.64 -18.08
CA ALA A 230 18.49 11.83 -17.94
C ALA A 230 18.07 11.98 -16.46
N ALA A 231 18.67 11.21 -15.55
CA ALA A 231 18.43 11.31 -14.12
C ALA A 231 18.91 12.65 -13.54
N ALA A 232 20.06 13.15 -13.98
CA ALA A 232 20.57 14.47 -13.59
C ALA A 232 19.65 15.61 -14.09
N LEU A 233 19.17 15.52 -15.33
CA LEU A 233 18.23 16.50 -15.91
C LEU A 233 16.83 16.44 -15.25
N ALA A 234 16.36 15.25 -14.86
CA ALA A 234 15.11 15.09 -14.13
C ALA A 234 15.21 15.70 -12.71
N ARG A 235 16.37 15.56 -12.06
CA ARG A 235 16.63 16.12 -10.73
C ARG A 235 16.70 17.64 -10.75
N ALA A 236 17.38 18.22 -11.75
CA ALA A 236 17.42 19.67 -11.96
C ALA A 236 16.01 20.27 -12.20
N ARG A 237 15.15 19.59 -12.99
CA ARG A 237 13.76 20.01 -13.20
C ARG A 237 12.89 19.90 -11.95
N TRP A 238 13.14 18.89 -11.11
CA TRP A 238 12.42 18.71 -9.85
C TRP A 238 12.79 19.80 -8.83
N GLU A 239 14.07 20.18 -8.76
CA GLU A 239 14.55 21.28 -7.90
C GLU A 239 13.98 22.63 -8.35
N GLU A 240 13.97 22.91 -9.66
CA GLU A 240 13.39 24.13 -10.23
C GLU A 240 11.87 24.26 -9.96
N GLY A 241 11.13 23.16 -10.08
CA GLY A 241 9.70 23.13 -9.73
C GLY A 241 9.41 23.34 -8.25
N ASN A 242 10.32 22.92 -7.36
CA ASN A 242 10.21 23.15 -5.91
C ASN A 242 10.49 24.62 -5.56
N ASP A 243 11.45 25.25 -6.21
CA ASP A 243 11.74 26.68 -6.04
C ASP A 243 10.60 27.55 -6.55
N GLU A 244 9.96 27.16 -7.66
CA GLU A 244 8.77 27.83 -8.17
C GLU A 244 7.58 27.70 -7.20
N ARG A 245 7.42 26.53 -6.58
CA ARG A 245 6.40 26.28 -5.56
C ARG A 245 6.67 27.08 -4.27
N ALA A 246 7.92 27.21 -3.85
CA ALA A 246 8.31 28.03 -2.70
C ALA A 246 8.04 29.53 -2.94
N LYS A 247 8.29 30.02 -4.16
CA LYS A 247 7.94 31.39 -4.58
C LYS A 247 6.42 31.62 -4.58
N ARG A 248 5.62 30.63 -5.00
CA ARG A 248 4.14 30.71 -4.95
C ARG A 248 3.58 30.69 -3.53
N ILE A 249 4.15 29.87 -2.64
CA ILE A 249 3.74 29.86 -1.21
C ILE A 249 4.02 31.23 -0.58
N THR A 250 5.17 31.82 -0.88
CA THR A 250 5.54 33.16 -0.41
C THR A 250 4.62 34.24 -0.99
N ALA A 251 4.18 34.11 -2.24
CA ALA A 251 3.25 35.04 -2.89
C ALA A 251 1.77 34.87 -2.47
N SER A 252 1.39 33.69 -1.96
CA SER A 252 0.00 33.36 -1.59
C SER A 252 -0.35 33.60 -0.11
N THR A 253 0.60 34.09 0.70
CA THR A 253 0.34 34.40 2.11
C THR A 253 -0.40 35.74 2.22
N PRO A 254 -1.67 35.78 2.67
CA PRO A 254 -2.42 37.04 2.77
C PRO A 254 -1.86 37.90 3.92
N PRO A 255 -1.87 39.24 3.81
CA PRO A 255 -1.59 40.08 4.97
C PRO A 255 -2.69 39.90 6.03
N LYS A 256 -2.28 39.89 7.30
CA LYS A 256 -3.14 39.71 8.47
C LYS A 256 -4.23 40.81 8.47
N PRO A 257 -5.53 40.48 8.58
CA PRO A 257 -6.57 41.49 8.53
C PRO A 257 -6.50 42.39 9.77
N GLN A 258 -6.34 43.70 9.55
CA GLN A 258 -6.61 44.72 10.58
C GLN A 258 -8.12 44.86 10.70
N GLY A 259 -8.64 44.64 11.92
CA GLY A 259 -10.05 44.76 12.22
C GLY A 259 -10.55 46.19 12.10
N ASP A 260 -11.72 46.33 11.48
CA ASP A 260 -12.50 47.56 11.35
C ASP A 260 -13.00 48.03 12.75
N PRO A 261 -12.65 49.24 13.21
CA PRO A 261 -12.96 49.72 14.56
C PRO A 261 -14.44 50.06 14.81
N ASP A 262 -15.30 50.14 13.78
CA ASP A 262 -16.66 50.70 13.93
C ASP A 262 -17.82 49.68 13.87
N ARG A 263 -17.56 48.38 14.11
CA ARG A 263 -18.63 47.36 14.11
C ARG A 263 -19.26 47.16 15.51
N PRO A 264 -20.54 47.52 15.73
CA PRO A 264 -21.20 47.28 17.01
C PRO A 264 -21.53 45.79 17.23
N ALA A 265 -21.20 45.29 18.43
CA ALA A 265 -21.35 43.89 18.81
C ALA A 265 -22.83 43.49 18.98
N ARG A 266 -23.32 42.57 18.14
CA ARG A 266 -24.54 41.79 18.43
C ARG A 266 -24.14 40.40 18.93
N GLY A 267 -24.51 40.11 20.17
CA GLY A 267 -24.30 38.82 20.81
C GLY A 267 -25.06 37.71 20.11
N THR A 268 -24.33 36.69 19.68
CA THR A 268 -24.85 35.34 19.49
C THR A 268 -24.05 34.44 20.43
N THR A 269 -24.75 33.82 21.36
CA THR A 269 -24.20 32.82 22.28
C THR A 269 -23.74 31.60 21.48
N PRO A 270 -22.46 31.19 21.57
CA PRO A 270 -22.00 29.99 20.89
C PRO A 270 -22.54 28.72 21.55
N TYR A 271 -22.98 27.77 20.72
CA TYR A 271 -23.26 26.39 21.10
C TYR A 271 -22.03 25.75 21.76
N VAL A 272 -22.19 25.21 22.96
CA VAL A 272 -21.13 24.49 23.69
C VAL A 272 -21.06 23.06 23.17
N PRO A 273 -19.92 22.58 22.63
CA PRO A 273 -19.74 21.18 22.29
C PRO A 273 -19.86 20.28 23.53
N ILE A 274 -20.50 19.12 23.35
CA ILE A 274 -20.88 18.15 24.39
C ILE A 274 -19.69 17.65 25.24
N ASP A 275 -18.44 17.86 24.82
CA ASP A 275 -17.25 17.39 25.54
C ASP A 275 -16.85 18.23 26.76
N THR A 276 -17.26 19.50 26.86
CA THR A 276 -16.83 20.36 27.99
C THR A 276 -17.60 20.04 29.28
N ALA A 277 -18.87 19.59 29.15
CA ALA A 277 -19.67 19.15 30.29
C ALA A 277 -19.23 17.78 30.83
N ALA A 278 -18.76 16.88 29.95
CA ALA A 278 -18.20 15.60 30.35
C ALA A 278 -16.89 15.76 31.12
N ARG A 279 -16.06 16.73 30.74
CA ARG A 279 -14.77 17.02 31.40
C ARG A 279 -14.93 17.58 32.82
N ALA A 280 -15.97 18.39 33.06
CA ALA A 280 -16.30 18.89 34.41
C ALA A 280 -16.77 17.79 35.37
N VAL A 281 -17.33 16.69 34.86
CA VAL A 281 -17.75 15.52 35.65
C VAL A 281 -16.55 14.64 36.02
N PHE A 282 -15.54 14.54 35.14
CA PHE A 282 -14.28 13.84 35.44
C PHE A 282 -13.39 14.59 36.43
N GLU A 283 -13.29 15.92 36.33
CA GLU A 283 -12.47 16.71 37.26
C GLU A 283 -13.04 16.74 38.69
N ARG A 284 -14.37 16.66 38.86
CA ARG A 284 -14.98 16.51 40.20
C ARG A 284 -14.72 15.15 40.86
N ARG A 285 -14.42 14.10 40.09
CA ARG A 285 -14.09 12.77 40.64
C ARG A 285 -12.61 12.63 41.04
N HIS A 286 -11.71 13.47 40.52
CA HIS A 286 -10.28 13.40 40.82
C HIS A 286 -9.81 14.30 41.99
N ALA A 287 -10.69 15.11 42.58
CA ALA A 287 -10.34 16.04 43.67
C ALA A 287 -10.34 15.41 45.09
N VAL A 288 -10.43 14.09 45.23
CA VAL A 288 -10.35 13.39 46.54
C VAL A 288 -9.23 12.36 46.51
N ALA A 289 -7.98 12.81 46.43
CA ALA A 289 -6.82 12.04 46.90
C ALA A 289 -5.54 12.90 46.96
N ARG A 290 -5.16 13.23 48.21
CA ARG A 290 -3.79 13.46 48.71
C ARG A 290 -3.03 14.73 48.28
N GLY A 291 -2.86 15.65 49.24
CA GLY A 291 -1.64 15.71 50.06
C GLY A 291 -0.50 16.63 49.60
N ASP A 292 -0.29 17.69 50.38
CA ASP A 292 0.78 18.71 50.40
C ASP A 292 2.19 18.34 49.92
N ALA A 293 2.81 19.20 49.09
CA ALA A 293 4.24 19.60 49.13
C ALA A 293 4.50 20.88 48.30
N PRO A 294 5.59 21.65 48.56
CA PRO A 294 5.56 23.12 48.53
C PRO A 294 5.94 23.79 47.21
N VAL A 295 5.38 25.00 47.04
CA VAL A 295 5.65 25.98 45.99
C VAL A 295 7.10 26.49 46.06
N ARG A 296 7.83 26.43 44.95
CA ARG A 296 9.07 27.20 44.75
C ARG A 296 9.14 27.80 43.34
N GLY A 297 8.79 29.10 43.28
CA GLY A 297 9.38 30.16 42.46
C GLY A 297 9.52 30.00 40.95
N GLY A 298 8.83 30.89 40.22
CA GLY A 298 9.20 31.28 38.84
C GLY A 298 8.02 31.25 37.86
N THR A 299 7.19 32.28 37.87
CA THR A 299 6.18 32.52 36.82
C THR A 299 6.87 32.74 35.46
N THR A 300 6.93 31.69 34.66
CA THR A 300 6.98 31.79 33.19
C THR A 300 5.94 30.83 32.65
N ALA A 301 4.98 31.34 31.88
CA ALA A 301 4.00 30.51 31.21
C ALA A 301 4.74 29.52 30.27
N PRO A 302 4.32 28.26 30.19
CA PRO A 302 4.93 27.31 29.28
C PRO A 302 4.82 27.81 27.83
N PRO A 303 5.89 27.68 27.01
CA PRO A 303 5.88 28.16 25.65
C PRO A 303 4.78 27.46 24.85
N THR A 304 4.10 28.26 24.05
CA THR A 304 3.01 27.81 23.17
C THR A 304 3.53 26.75 22.18
N ARG A 305 2.62 25.97 21.60
CA ARG A 305 2.97 24.92 20.62
C ARG A 305 3.79 25.47 19.44
N ASP A 306 3.50 26.71 19.05
CA ASP A 306 4.16 27.37 17.93
C ASP A 306 5.57 27.85 18.31
N GLU A 307 5.77 28.38 19.51
CA GLU A 307 7.10 28.73 20.02
C GLU A 307 8.01 27.51 20.15
N ARG A 308 7.47 26.36 20.60
CA ARG A 308 8.22 25.09 20.64
C ARG A 308 8.58 24.58 19.24
N LEU A 309 7.72 24.80 18.25
CA LEU A 309 7.98 24.40 16.87
C LEU A 309 9.05 25.28 16.22
N GLU A 310 9.04 26.59 16.49
CA GLU A 310 10.06 27.53 16.02
C GLU A 310 11.42 27.31 16.67
N GLU A 311 11.44 26.99 17.97
CA GLU A 311 12.67 26.68 18.70
C GLU A 311 13.28 25.35 18.21
N ALA A 312 12.45 24.33 17.95
CA ALA A 312 12.90 23.07 17.36
C ALA A 312 13.44 23.23 15.93
N THR A 313 12.82 24.08 15.10
CA THR A 313 13.33 24.37 13.75
C THR A 313 14.63 25.19 13.78
N ARG A 314 14.79 26.09 14.76
CA ARG A 314 16.03 26.84 14.97
C ARG A 314 17.17 25.92 15.40
N ALA A 315 16.93 25.04 16.37
CA ALA A 315 17.89 24.04 16.85
C ALA A 315 18.32 23.07 15.72
N SER A 316 17.39 22.64 14.87
CA SER A 316 17.69 21.80 13.71
C SER A 316 18.61 22.49 12.69
N ARG A 317 18.36 23.77 12.40
CA ARG A 317 19.22 24.56 11.49
C ARG A 317 20.61 24.81 12.05
N GLU A 318 20.73 25.00 13.36
CA GLU A 318 22.02 25.17 14.02
C GLU A 318 22.84 23.87 14.05
N ALA A 319 22.19 22.72 14.29
CA ALA A 319 22.82 21.41 14.21
C ALA A 319 23.37 21.12 12.79
N ALA A 320 22.58 21.42 11.75
CA ALA A 320 23.03 21.25 10.36
C ALA A 320 24.23 22.15 10.00
N ARG A 321 24.27 23.38 10.52
CA ARG A 321 25.40 24.31 10.35
C ARG A 321 26.65 23.86 11.10
N ALA A 322 26.49 23.27 12.29
CA ALA A 322 27.60 22.72 13.07
C ALA A 322 28.22 21.50 12.36
N GLU A 323 27.39 20.62 11.79
CA GLU A 323 27.83 19.45 11.05
C GLU A 323 28.55 19.81 9.74
N ALA A 324 28.08 20.85 9.03
CA ALA A 324 28.73 21.39 7.84
C ALA A 324 30.11 21.99 8.16
N LYS A 325 30.26 22.70 9.29
CA LYS A 325 31.56 23.20 9.75
C LYS A 325 32.52 22.06 10.12
N ALA A 326 32.01 21.01 10.77
CA ALA A 326 32.81 19.83 11.12
C ALA A 326 33.33 19.08 9.87
N ARG A 327 32.56 19.00 8.79
CA ARG A 327 33.02 18.42 7.51
C ARG A 327 34.08 19.29 6.83
N ALA A 328 33.88 20.61 6.80
CA ALA A 328 34.86 21.55 6.22
C ALA A 328 36.20 21.57 6.97
N GLN A 329 36.21 21.27 8.28
CA GLN A 329 37.44 21.12 9.07
C GLN A 329 38.15 19.78 8.84
N ARG A 330 37.43 18.70 8.48
CA ARG A 330 38.02 17.39 8.14
C ARG A 330 38.70 17.38 6.78
N GLU A 331 38.26 18.22 5.84
CA GLU A 331 38.88 18.34 4.51
C GLU A 331 40.20 19.13 4.50
N ARG A 332 40.45 19.96 5.53
CA ARG A 332 41.65 20.84 5.58
C ARG A 332 42.87 20.23 6.27
N SER A 333 42.78 19.04 6.87
CA SER A 333 43.87 18.41 7.64
C SER A 333 44.43 17.11 7.05
N ALA A 334 44.12 16.79 5.78
CA ALA A 334 44.72 15.63 5.11
C ALA A 334 46.12 15.96 4.56
N ILE A 335 47.16 15.67 5.35
CA ILE A 335 48.56 15.60 4.92
C ILE A 335 48.79 14.25 4.21
N PRO A 336 49.51 14.18 3.08
CA PRO A 336 49.67 12.95 2.31
C PRO A 336 50.77 12.05 2.92
N THR A 337 50.45 10.80 3.22
CA THR A 337 51.44 9.79 3.64
C THR A 337 51.39 8.56 2.73
N VAL A 338 52.44 8.45 1.92
CA VAL A 338 53.10 7.28 1.28
C VAL A 338 52.33 5.95 1.25
N GLU A 339 52.02 5.49 0.04
CA GLU A 339 51.41 4.19 -0.26
C GLU A 339 52.32 3.00 0.08
N ARG A 340 51.78 2.04 0.84
CA ARG A 340 52.38 0.71 1.05
C ARG A 340 51.99 -0.27 -0.06
N SER A 341 52.93 -1.14 -0.42
CA SER A 341 52.83 -2.05 -1.56
C SER A 341 51.77 -3.15 -1.36
N TRP A 342 51.26 -3.68 -2.48
CA TRP A 342 50.11 -4.60 -2.57
C TRP A 342 50.29 -5.91 -1.78
N VAL A 343 51.54 -6.32 -1.55
CA VAL A 343 51.89 -7.55 -0.82
C VAL A 343 51.70 -7.40 0.70
N GLU A 344 51.90 -6.21 1.26
CA GLU A 344 51.60 -5.94 2.68
C GLU A 344 50.09 -5.82 2.94
N ARG A 345 49.29 -5.45 1.93
CA ARG A 345 47.82 -5.42 2.02
C ARG A 345 47.20 -6.83 2.02
N ALA A 346 47.85 -7.80 1.38
CA ALA A 346 47.37 -9.18 1.37
C ALA A 346 47.57 -9.88 2.72
N ALA A 347 48.65 -9.57 3.45
CA ALA A 347 48.93 -10.13 4.77
C ALA A 347 48.03 -9.57 5.90
N ALA A 348 47.40 -8.40 5.68
CA ALA A 348 46.51 -7.74 6.65
C ALA A 348 45.01 -7.86 6.29
N SER A 349 44.66 -8.62 5.25
CA SER A 349 43.27 -8.76 4.81
C SER A 349 42.52 -9.82 5.63
N PRO A 350 41.37 -9.50 6.27
CA PRO A 350 40.64 -10.47 7.07
C PRO A 350 40.09 -11.62 6.21
N SER A 351 40.21 -12.84 6.73
CA SER A 351 39.72 -14.06 6.08
C SER A 351 38.20 -13.99 5.83
N PRO A 352 37.65 -14.79 4.91
CA PRO A 352 36.19 -14.83 4.67
C PRO A 352 35.38 -15.09 5.95
N ALA A 353 35.91 -15.90 6.87
CA ALA A 353 35.32 -16.14 8.19
C ALA A 353 35.35 -14.89 9.09
N GLN A 354 36.45 -14.15 9.11
CA GLN A 354 36.55 -12.90 9.88
C GLN A 354 35.62 -11.80 9.34
N ARG A 355 35.36 -11.80 8.02
CA ARG A 355 34.38 -10.89 7.39
C ARG A 355 32.92 -11.28 7.70
N LEU A 356 32.63 -12.57 7.83
CA LEU A 356 31.33 -13.08 8.28
C LEU A 356 31.06 -12.74 9.75
N VAL A 357 32.06 -12.92 10.61
CA VAL A 357 31.98 -12.54 12.03
C VAL A 357 31.81 -11.03 12.20
N ALA A 358 32.57 -10.21 11.46
CA ALA A 358 32.42 -8.75 11.50
C ALA A 358 31.03 -8.29 11.00
N ARG A 359 30.44 -8.98 10.02
CA ARG A 359 29.07 -8.70 9.54
C ARG A 359 28.00 -9.13 10.55
N ALA A 360 28.19 -10.26 11.24
CA ALA A 360 27.30 -10.71 12.29
C ALA A 360 27.35 -9.77 13.51
N ILE A 361 28.55 -9.32 13.92
CA ILE A 361 28.73 -8.34 15.00
C ILE A 361 28.10 -6.99 14.61
N ALA A 362 28.32 -6.50 13.38
CA ALA A 362 27.71 -5.26 12.91
C ALA A 362 26.17 -5.34 12.79
N ALA A 363 25.63 -6.52 12.47
CA ALA A 363 24.19 -6.78 12.47
C ALA A 363 23.62 -6.83 13.90
N LEU A 364 24.37 -7.40 14.84
CA LEU A 364 24.01 -7.46 16.27
C LEU A 364 24.05 -6.05 16.92
N GLU A 365 25.07 -5.25 16.61
CA GLU A 365 25.23 -3.87 17.11
C GLU A 365 24.17 -2.91 16.53
N ARG A 366 23.70 -3.16 15.30
CA ARG A 366 22.55 -2.44 14.72
C ARG A 366 21.22 -2.82 15.36
N ARG A 367 21.05 -4.10 15.72
CA ARG A 367 19.82 -4.63 16.32
C ARG A 367 19.70 -4.28 17.82
N TYR A 368 20.83 -4.08 18.50
CA TYR A 368 20.89 -3.75 19.92
C TYR A 368 21.93 -2.64 20.19
N PRO A 369 21.56 -1.34 20.04
CA PRO A 369 22.49 -0.22 20.19
C PRO A 369 23.14 -0.11 21.59
N TRP A 370 22.52 -0.73 22.60
CA TRP A 370 23.02 -0.80 23.98
C TRP A 370 24.15 -1.83 24.19
N LEU A 371 24.44 -2.67 23.19
CA LEU A 371 25.60 -3.57 23.16
C LEU A 371 26.87 -2.87 22.64
N ALA A 372 26.75 -1.70 22.01
CA ALA A 372 27.92 -0.94 21.58
C ALA A 372 28.69 -0.41 22.80
N PRO A 373 30.03 -0.54 22.86
CA PRO A 373 30.81 0.06 23.92
C PRO A 373 30.57 1.57 23.93
N ALA A 374 30.07 2.11 25.05
CA ALA A 374 29.91 3.54 25.22
C ALA A 374 31.25 4.25 24.94
N PRO A 375 31.27 5.35 24.18
CA PRO A 375 32.51 6.08 23.90
C PRO A 375 33.12 6.52 25.23
N ARG A 376 34.34 6.04 25.52
CA ARG A 376 35.15 6.56 26.62
C ARG A 376 35.53 7.99 26.26
N GLU A 377 34.89 8.97 26.88
CA GLU A 377 35.45 10.31 26.94
C GLU A 377 36.78 10.21 27.70
N ALA A 378 37.88 10.48 27.00
CA ALA A 378 39.18 10.64 27.62
C ALA A 378 39.21 11.99 28.36
N THR A 379 38.58 12.05 29.53
CA THR A 379 38.73 13.20 30.43
C THR A 379 39.93 12.96 31.34
N LEU A 380 41.08 13.52 30.94
CA LEU A 380 42.14 13.87 31.88
C LEU A 380 41.60 14.94 32.82
N LYS A 381 41.20 14.57 34.05
CA LYS A 381 41.13 15.48 35.21
C LYS A 381 41.16 14.71 36.53
N ALA A 382 41.85 15.33 37.48
CA ALA A 382 42.46 14.72 38.66
C ALA A 382 41.48 14.19 39.73
N GLN A 383 42.00 13.23 40.49
CA GLN A 383 41.41 12.59 41.66
C GLN A 383 40.86 13.59 42.69
N THR A 384 39.60 13.43 43.06
CA THR A 384 39.12 13.73 44.41
C THR A 384 38.18 12.60 44.85
N ALA A 385 38.45 12.08 46.05
CA ALA A 385 37.89 10.86 46.58
C ALA A 385 36.38 10.99 46.91
N ARG A 386 35.59 10.01 46.45
CA ARG A 386 34.27 9.65 47.00
C ARG A 386 34.34 8.20 47.51
N PRO A 387 33.62 7.85 48.59
CA PRO A 387 33.80 6.58 49.28
C PRO A 387 33.42 5.39 48.38
N ALA A 388 34.18 4.30 48.51
CA ALA A 388 34.01 3.09 47.73
C ALA A 388 32.65 2.42 48.02
N PRO A 389 31.92 1.97 47.00
CA PRO A 389 30.72 1.15 47.18
C PRO A 389 31.09 -0.20 47.83
N THR A 390 30.17 -0.77 48.60
CA THR A 390 30.42 -2.00 49.37
C THR A 390 30.59 -3.23 48.47
N ALA A 391 31.38 -4.21 48.91
CA ALA A 391 31.69 -5.44 48.15
C ALA A 391 30.42 -6.23 47.71
N THR A 392 29.32 -6.08 48.44
CA THR A 392 28.00 -6.65 48.14
C THR A 392 27.31 -5.99 46.94
N GLU A 393 27.51 -4.69 46.70
CA GLU A 393 26.96 -3.97 45.54
C GLU A 393 27.77 -4.20 44.26
N LEU A 394 29.09 -4.38 44.41
CA LEU A 394 29.98 -4.80 43.32
C LEU A 394 29.71 -6.24 42.88
N ALA A 395 29.37 -7.14 43.81
CA ALA A 395 28.98 -8.52 43.49
C ALA A 395 27.65 -8.61 42.73
N ARG A 396 26.65 -7.77 43.06
CA ARG A 396 25.34 -7.74 42.37
C ARG A 396 25.43 -7.17 40.95
N ARG A 397 26.24 -6.13 40.74
CA ARG A 397 26.52 -5.56 39.40
C ARG A 397 27.45 -6.44 38.56
N GLY A 398 28.33 -7.22 39.20
CA GLY A 398 29.16 -8.22 38.55
C GLY A 398 28.36 -9.42 38.01
N ARG A 399 27.38 -9.92 38.77
CA ARG A 399 26.52 -11.06 38.35
C ARG A 399 25.60 -10.71 37.18
N GLN A 400 25.03 -9.51 37.14
CA GLN A 400 24.17 -9.07 36.02
C GLN A 400 24.93 -8.82 34.71
N ARG A 401 26.23 -8.46 34.79
CA ARG A 401 27.09 -8.28 33.61
C ARG A 401 27.70 -9.60 33.13
N ALA A 402 27.99 -10.52 34.05
CA ALA A 402 28.45 -11.87 33.72
C ALA A 402 27.36 -12.73 33.06
N ALA A 403 26.10 -12.63 33.51
CA ALA A 403 24.97 -13.36 32.91
C ALA A 403 24.68 -12.91 31.46
N ARG A 404 24.78 -11.60 31.18
CA ARG A 404 24.55 -11.04 29.84
C ARG A 404 25.69 -11.32 28.86
N ALA A 405 26.93 -11.37 29.34
CA ALA A 405 28.09 -11.75 28.52
C ALA A 405 28.14 -13.27 28.25
N GLY A 406 27.68 -14.10 29.20
CA GLY A 406 27.58 -15.55 29.03
C GLY A 406 26.52 -15.96 28.00
N LEU A 407 25.33 -15.36 28.06
CA LEU A 407 24.25 -15.60 27.09
C LEU A 407 24.62 -15.21 25.65
N ALA A 408 25.32 -14.09 25.47
CA ALA A 408 25.78 -13.67 24.15
C ALA A 408 26.84 -14.62 23.55
N ALA A 409 27.74 -15.18 24.37
CA ALA A 409 28.74 -16.13 23.91
C ALA A 409 28.13 -17.49 23.54
N ILE A 410 27.08 -17.92 24.26
CA ILE A 410 26.33 -19.16 23.98
C ILE A 410 25.45 -19.00 22.74
N LEU A 411 24.84 -17.83 22.53
CA LEU A 411 24.07 -17.50 21.32
C LEU A 411 24.96 -17.44 20.05
N VAL A 412 26.20 -16.95 20.16
CA VAL A 412 27.16 -17.00 19.04
C VAL A 412 27.61 -18.44 18.73
N ALA A 413 27.68 -19.31 19.74
CA ALA A 413 27.96 -20.73 19.55
C ALA A 413 26.76 -21.51 18.97
N ALA A 414 25.52 -21.11 19.29
CA ALA A 414 24.30 -21.75 18.80
C ALA A 414 23.93 -21.36 17.35
N ILE A 415 24.35 -20.18 16.87
CA ILE A 415 23.99 -19.65 15.53
C ILE A 415 24.99 -20.07 14.44
N GLY A 416 26.16 -20.63 14.79
CA GLY A 416 27.12 -21.13 13.81
C GLY A 416 27.72 -22.46 14.24
N GLY A 417 27.28 -23.56 13.62
CA GLY A 417 27.81 -24.92 13.79
C GLY A 417 29.28 -25.12 13.37
N GLY A 418 30.19 -24.22 13.75
CA GLY A 418 31.61 -24.26 13.44
C GLY A 418 32.54 -23.71 14.54
N ALA A 419 32.02 -23.32 15.71
CA ALA A 419 32.83 -22.76 16.79
C ALA A 419 33.41 -23.79 17.79
N ALA A 420 33.37 -25.09 17.47
CA ALA A 420 33.97 -26.12 18.34
C ALA A 420 35.51 -26.13 18.33
N LEU A 421 36.17 -25.31 17.51
CA LEU A 421 37.63 -25.37 17.33
C LEU A 421 38.44 -24.29 18.07
N TYR A 422 37.84 -23.41 18.86
CA TYR A 422 38.60 -22.34 19.53
C TYR A 422 38.87 -22.53 21.03
N ILE A 423 38.31 -23.56 21.68
CA ILE A 423 38.59 -23.83 23.11
C ILE A 423 38.85 -25.33 23.34
N SER A 424 39.96 -25.85 22.83
CA SER A 424 40.54 -27.08 23.37
C SER A 424 42.00 -27.24 22.97
N GLY A 425 42.89 -26.66 23.78
CA GLY A 425 44.24 -27.19 23.91
C GLY A 425 44.22 -28.35 24.91
N VAL A 426 44.69 -29.51 24.45
CA VAL A 426 45.00 -30.75 25.20
C VAL A 426 43.81 -31.72 25.46
N ASN A 427 43.88 -32.93 24.86
CA ASN A 427 42.93 -34.06 24.91
C ASN A 427 41.42 -33.72 24.78
N PRO A 428 40.94 -33.38 23.57
CA PRO A 428 39.61 -32.82 23.36
C PRO A 428 38.45 -33.78 23.68
N GLU A 429 38.60 -35.09 23.51
CA GLU A 429 37.48 -36.03 23.66
C GLU A 429 37.15 -36.37 25.13
N LEU A 430 38.16 -36.56 25.98
CA LEU A 430 37.96 -36.89 27.40
C LEU A 430 37.41 -35.70 28.19
N ASP A 431 37.88 -34.48 27.90
CA ASP A 431 37.39 -33.26 28.54
C ASP A 431 36.00 -32.85 28.02
N ALA A 432 35.70 -33.09 26.74
CA ALA A 432 34.34 -32.92 26.22
C ALA A 432 33.34 -33.91 26.84
N ALA A 433 33.70 -35.20 26.95
CA ALA A 433 32.85 -36.21 27.56
C ALA A 433 32.63 -35.98 29.07
N ALA A 434 33.66 -35.52 29.79
CA ALA A 434 33.52 -35.15 31.20
C ALA A 434 32.60 -33.93 31.38
N ARG A 435 32.78 -32.88 30.57
CA ARG A 435 31.88 -31.71 30.55
C ARG A 435 30.45 -32.10 30.20
N GLY A 436 30.26 -33.02 29.25
CA GLY A 436 28.93 -33.51 28.87
C GLY A 436 28.21 -34.22 30.01
N ARG A 437 28.91 -35.08 30.77
CA ARG A 437 28.34 -35.74 31.97
C ARG A 437 27.95 -34.75 33.06
N ILE A 438 28.81 -33.78 33.36
CA ILE A 438 28.52 -32.73 34.37
C ILE A 438 27.30 -31.90 33.94
N ALA A 439 27.21 -31.56 32.65
CA ALA A 439 26.07 -30.81 32.12
C ALA A 439 24.76 -31.63 32.23
N MET A 440 24.79 -32.93 31.93
CA MET A 440 23.65 -33.82 32.08
C MET A 440 23.16 -33.92 33.54
N GLU A 441 24.09 -34.02 34.50
CA GLU A 441 23.76 -34.04 35.94
C GLU A 441 23.11 -32.74 36.39
N ARG A 442 23.65 -31.59 35.96
CA ARG A 442 23.07 -30.27 36.25
C ARG A 442 21.68 -30.10 35.65
N ALA A 443 21.49 -30.47 34.38
CA ALA A 443 20.19 -30.43 33.74
C ALA A 443 19.16 -31.28 34.51
N THR A 444 19.55 -32.48 34.95
CA THR A 444 18.68 -33.36 35.73
C THR A 444 18.30 -32.70 37.05
N GLN A 445 19.26 -32.13 37.78
CA GLN A 445 19.01 -31.44 39.04
C GLN A 445 18.08 -30.23 38.87
N GLU A 446 18.31 -29.41 37.85
CA GLU A 446 17.50 -28.22 37.56
C GLU A 446 16.06 -28.59 37.17
N ILE A 447 15.87 -29.65 36.37
CA ILE A 447 14.54 -30.19 36.04
C ILE A 447 13.85 -30.75 37.28
N ASP A 448 14.57 -31.52 38.11
CA ASP A 448 14.00 -32.13 39.32
C ASP A 448 13.60 -31.05 40.35
N GLU A 449 14.38 -29.97 40.49
CA GLU A 449 14.03 -28.82 41.34
C GLU A 449 12.80 -28.08 40.80
N ALA A 450 12.78 -27.79 39.51
CA ALA A 450 11.71 -27.05 38.85
C ALA A 450 10.35 -27.78 38.90
N LEU A 451 10.36 -29.10 38.77
CA LEU A 451 9.16 -29.95 38.71
C LEU A 451 8.85 -30.65 40.04
N ASN A 452 9.49 -30.23 41.14
CA ASN A 452 9.30 -30.88 42.43
C ASN A 452 7.85 -30.65 42.95
N PRO A 453 7.08 -31.74 43.18
CA PRO A 453 5.69 -31.64 43.63
C PRO A 453 5.55 -31.09 45.06
N GLU A 454 6.59 -31.12 45.88
CA GLU A 454 6.56 -30.62 47.26
C GLU A 454 6.73 -29.09 47.32
N THR A 455 7.53 -28.51 46.42
CA THR A 455 7.79 -27.06 46.38
C THR A 455 6.77 -26.31 45.53
N GLN A 456 6.12 -27.00 44.57
CA GLN A 456 5.10 -26.45 43.67
C GLN A 456 5.54 -25.12 43.02
N LEU A 457 6.81 -25.05 42.60
CA LEU A 457 7.38 -23.80 42.09
C LEU A 457 6.63 -23.25 40.87
N LEU A 458 5.95 -24.10 40.09
CA LEU A 458 5.15 -23.63 38.96
C LEU A 458 4.00 -22.71 39.38
N GLU A 459 3.41 -22.96 40.55
CA GLU A 459 2.35 -22.12 41.12
C GLU A 459 2.93 -20.94 41.92
N ASN A 460 4.00 -21.20 42.68
CA ASN A 460 4.55 -20.25 43.65
C ASN A 460 5.53 -19.23 43.03
N ASP A 461 6.37 -19.65 42.09
CA ASP A 461 7.39 -18.83 41.41
C ASP A 461 7.65 -19.34 39.97
N PRO A 462 6.70 -19.11 39.04
CA PRO A 462 6.84 -19.57 37.65
C PRO A 462 8.03 -18.93 36.93
N ALA A 463 8.50 -17.76 37.37
CA ALA A 463 9.69 -17.12 36.81
C ALA A 463 10.95 -17.92 37.14
N ARG A 464 11.06 -18.44 38.38
CA ARG A 464 12.15 -19.32 38.78
C ARG A 464 12.12 -20.66 38.04
N VAL A 465 10.93 -21.25 37.85
CA VAL A 465 10.78 -22.48 37.05
C VAL A 465 11.26 -22.23 35.62
N LYS A 466 10.87 -21.11 35.02
CA LYS A 466 11.32 -20.75 33.67
C LYS A 466 12.84 -20.61 33.59
N GLU A 467 13.47 -19.96 34.56
CA GLU A 467 14.94 -19.85 34.63
C GLU A 467 15.61 -21.23 34.71
N LEU A 468 15.19 -22.07 35.67
CA LEU A 468 15.74 -23.41 35.86
C LEU A 468 15.61 -24.29 34.62
N LEU A 469 14.43 -24.29 33.97
CA LEU A 469 14.20 -25.15 32.80
C LEU A 469 14.93 -24.64 31.55
N LEU A 470 15.14 -23.32 31.41
CA LEU A 470 15.96 -22.77 30.33
C LEU A 470 17.45 -23.06 30.54
N ASP A 471 17.94 -22.94 31.78
CA ASP A 471 19.30 -23.33 32.13
C ASP A 471 19.52 -24.83 31.88
N ALA A 472 18.57 -25.68 32.27
CA ALA A 472 18.61 -27.11 32.02
C ALA A 472 18.66 -27.41 30.52
N SER A 473 17.85 -26.71 29.72
CA SER A 473 17.85 -26.85 28.26
C SER A 473 19.22 -26.50 27.66
N ALA A 474 19.87 -25.43 28.15
CA ALA A 474 21.22 -25.07 27.73
C ALA A 474 22.27 -26.12 28.15
N GLN A 475 22.16 -26.68 29.36
CA GLN A 475 23.03 -27.78 29.80
C GLN A 475 22.83 -29.04 28.95
N LEU A 476 21.61 -29.37 28.52
CA LEU A 476 21.35 -30.51 27.65
C LEU A 476 22.00 -30.36 26.27
N VAL A 477 22.09 -29.13 25.73
CA VAL A 477 22.86 -28.87 24.49
C VAL A 477 24.35 -29.13 24.69
N ILE A 478 24.91 -28.72 25.84
CA ILE A 478 26.31 -28.99 26.18
C ILE A 478 26.54 -30.50 26.36
N ALA A 479 25.59 -31.21 26.98
CA ALA A 479 25.63 -32.66 27.15
C ALA A 479 25.64 -33.39 25.80
N GLU A 480 24.81 -32.95 24.85
CA GLU A 480 24.76 -33.49 23.49
C GLU A 480 26.09 -33.30 22.76
N ALA A 481 26.66 -32.09 22.80
CA ALA A 481 27.97 -31.80 22.22
C ALA A 481 29.12 -32.60 22.88
N GLY A 482 28.95 -32.98 24.14
CA GLY A 482 29.87 -33.86 24.88
C GLY A 482 29.69 -35.35 24.61
N GLY A 483 28.77 -35.75 23.72
CA GLY A 483 28.54 -37.14 23.35
C GLY A 483 27.74 -37.96 24.37
N VAL A 484 26.94 -37.31 25.22
CA VAL A 484 25.99 -38.02 26.10
C VAL A 484 24.91 -38.70 25.25
N ASP A 485 24.45 -39.88 25.71
CA ASP A 485 23.45 -40.69 25.01
C ASP A 485 22.19 -39.89 24.64
N VAL A 486 21.83 -39.92 23.36
CA VAL A 486 20.75 -39.11 22.76
C VAL A 486 19.39 -39.46 23.37
N ILE A 487 19.16 -40.73 23.76
CA ILE A 487 17.89 -41.15 24.37
C ILE A 487 17.74 -40.53 25.77
N LYS A 488 18.82 -40.51 26.56
CA LYS A 488 18.81 -39.82 27.87
C LYS A 488 18.52 -38.33 27.75
N ILE A 489 19.15 -37.66 26.78
CA ILE A 489 18.93 -36.25 26.51
C ILE A 489 17.48 -36.01 26.08
N ALA A 490 16.96 -36.82 25.14
CA ALA A 490 15.59 -36.72 24.66
C ALA A 490 14.57 -36.90 25.80
N ASN A 491 14.80 -37.85 26.71
CA ASN A 491 13.93 -38.06 27.87
C ASN A 491 13.93 -36.85 28.81
N GLN A 492 15.08 -36.20 29.06
CA GLN A 492 15.11 -34.99 29.89
C GLN A 492 14.47 -33.79 29.19
N ARG A 493 14.68 -33.62 27.87
CA ARG A 493 13.98 -32.59 27.09
C ARG A 493 12.47 -32.77 27.20
N ALA A 494 11.96 -33.98 27.00
CA ALA A 494 10.53 -34.28 27.10
C ALA A 494 9.94 -34.00 28.49
N ARG A 495 10.71 -34.20 29.57
CA ARG A 495 10.29 -33.84 30.94
C ARG A 495 10.12 -32.33 31.12
N ALA A 496 11.02 -31.53 30.55
CA ALA A 496 10.98 -30.07 30.66
C ALA A 496 9.96 -29.42 29.70
N GLU A 497 9.75 -30.02 28.53
CA GLU A 497 9.01 -29.44 27.41
C GLU A 497 7.57 -29.07 27.76
N ALA A 498 6.80 -29.95 28.41
CA ALA A 498 5.41 -29.66 28.75
C ALA A 498 5.26 -28.42 29.67
N THR A 499 6.18 -28.24 30.62
CA THR A 499 6.17 -27.09 31.53
C THR A 499 6.69 -25.83 30.84
N LEU A 500 7.73 -25.95 30.02
CA LEU A 500 8.22 -24.84 29.20
C LEU A 500 7.13 -24.36 28.24
N ASP A 501 6.38 -25.26 27.62
CA ASP A 501 5.27 -24.95 26.72
C ASP A 501 4.19 -24.16 27.44
N ALA A 502 3.80 -24.59 28.65
CA ALA A 502 2.87 -23.82 29.49
C ALA A 502 3.42 -22.42 29.82
N LEU A 503 4.69 -22.31 30.21
CA LEU A 503 5.34 -21.04 30.56
C LEU A 503 5.53 -20.10 29.35
N PHE A 504 5.61 -20.65 28.15
CA PHE A 504 5.68 -19.90 26.89
C PHE A 504 4.32 -19.75 26.20
N LEU A 505 3.22 -20.12 26.87
CA LEU A 505 1.85 -20.03 26.35
C LEU A 505 1.65 -20.80 25.02
N VAL A 506 2.33 -21.94 24.87
CA VAL A 506 2.26 -22.81 23.72
C VAL A 506 1.08 -23.78 23.88
N THR A 507 0.20 -23.80 22.89
CA THR A 507 -0.93 -24.72 22.78
C THR A 507 -0.79 -25.53 21.51
N THR A 508 -0.97 -26.85 21.61
CA THR A 508 -1.01 -27.71 20.43
C THR A 508 -2.45 -27.84 19.94
N THR A 509 -2.67 -27.62 18.64
CA THR A 509 -3.99 -27.73 18.01
C THR A 509 -3.94 -28.63 16.78
N SER A 510 -5.03 -29.34 16.52
CA SER A 510 -5.13 -30.29 15.42
C SER A 510 -5.93 -29.69 14.25
N PRO A 511 -5.44 -29.83 13.01
CA PRO A 511 -6.11 -29.35 11.83
C PRO A 511 -7.35 -30.19 11.49
N VAL A 512 -8.33 -29.54 10.88
CA VAL A 512 -9.50 -30.14 10.24
C VAL A 512 -9.45 -29.81 8.76
N ASP A 513 -9.65 -30.83 7.91
CA ASP A 513 -9.74 -30.66 6.46
C ASP A 513 -11.08 -30.00 6.09
N LEU A 514 -11.01 -28.83 5.46
CA LEU A 514 -12.20 -28.13 4.95
C LEU A 514 -12.48 -28.52 3.50
N PHE A 515 -11.44 -28.62 2.67
CA PHE A 515 -11.58 -28.95 1.25
C PHE A 515 -10.30 -29.57 0.71
N ASP A 516 -10.40 -30.55 -0.20
CA ASP A 516 -9.25 -31.21 -0.83
C ASP A 516 -9.51 -31.37 -2.33
N PHE A 517 -8.81 -30.58 -3.16
CA PHE A 517 -9.00 -30.62 -4.61
C PHE A 517 -8.62 -31.97 -5.23
N ALA A 518 -7.69 -32.71 -4.64
CA ALA A 518 -7.25 -34.01 -5.14
C ALA A 518 -8.38 -35.05 -5.06
N LYS A 519 -9.24 -34.97 -4.04
CA LYS A 519 -10.43 -35.85 -3.91
C LYS A 519 -11.47 -35.61 -5.02
N GLY A 520 -11.41 -34.44 -5.68
CA GLY A 520 -12.25 -34.06 -6.81
C GLY A 520 -11.65 -34.47 -8.16
N GLY A 521 -10.44 -35.04 -8.17
CA GLY A 521 -9.72 -35.43 -9.38
C GLY A 521 -8.98 -34.27 -10.06
N ALA A 522 -8.91 -33.07 -9.46
CA ALA A 522 -8.17 -31.96 -10.03
C ALA A 522 -6.72 -31.94 -9.56
N THR A 523 -5.82 -31.61 -10.50
CA THR A 523 -4.39 -31.41 -10.25
C THR A 523 -4.12 -29.92 -10.08
N ILE A 524 -4.56 -29.38 -8.94
CA ILE A 524 -4.35 -27.96 -8.58
C ILE A 524 -3.09 -27.83 -7.72
N ASN A 525 -2.38 -26.71 -7.86
CA ASN A 525 -1.30 -26.30 -6.97
C ASN A 525 -1.69 -24.98 -6.33
N ILE A 526 -2.15 -24.96 -5.08
CA ILE A 526 -2.60 -23.71 -4.46
C ILE A 526 -1.38 -22.83 -4.18
N THR A 527 -1.31 -21.64 -4.75
CA THR A 527 -0.20 -20.69 -4.50
C THR A 527 -0.60 -19.49 -3.66
N SER A 528 -1.90 -19.29 -3.43
CA SER A 528 -2.42 -18.22 -2.59
C SER A 528 -3.85 -18.52 -2.15
N ILE A 529 -4.23 -18.00 -0.98
CA ILE A 529 -5.56 -18.09 -0.41
C ILE A 529 -5.92 -16.77 0.28
N VAL A 530 -7.15 -16.29 0.06
CA VAL A 530 -7.68 -15.10 0.74
C VAL A 530 -9.12 -15.35 1.19
N ARG A 531 -9.54 -14.63 2.24
CA ARG A 531 -10.94 -14.58 2.65
C ARG A 531 -11.70 -13.61 1.76
N GLY A 532 -12.65 -14.11 1.00
CA GLY A 532 -13.52 -13.27 0.19
C GLY A 532 -14.54 -12.48 1.03
N PRO A 533 -15.25 -11.54 0.39
CA PRO A 533 -16.22 -10.66 1.06
C PRO A 533 -17.47 -11.40 1.56
N ASP A 534 -17.75 -12.59 1.03
CA ASP A 534 -18.79 -13.52 1.48
C ASP A 534 -18.32 -14.45 2.61
N GLY A 535 -17.10 -14.26 3.10
CA GLY A 535 -16.50 -15.02 4.19
C GLY A 535 -15.90 -16.37 3.79
N LEU A 536 -15.94 -16.73 2.50
CA LEU A 536 -15.43 -17.99 2.00
C LEU A 536 -13.97 -17.91 1.50
N PRO A 537 -13.26 -19.06 1.41
CA PRO A 537 -11.94 -19.12 0.79
C PRO A 537 -11.96 -18.86 -0.72
N TYR A 538 -11.02 -18.07 -1.20
CA TYR A 538 -10.68 -17.92 -2.62
C TYR A 538 -9.23 -18.34 -2.82
N VAL A 539 -8.97 -19.23 -3.76
CA VAL A 539 -7.64 -19.81 -3.98
C VAL A 539 -7.15 -19.59 -5.40
N LEU A 540 -5.85 -19.34 -5.55
CA LEU A 540 -5.17 -19.28 -6.84
C LEU A 540 -4.51 -20.63 -7.14
N ASP A 541 -4.85 -21.22 -8.28
CA ASP A 541 -4.13 -22.38 -8.82
C ASP A 541 -2.91 -21.92 -9.63
N GLY A 542 -1.72 -22.22 -9.13
CA GLY A 542 -0.44 -21.94 -9.79
C GLY A 542 -0.21 -22.71 -11.08
N ASN A 543 -0.89 -23.85 -11.30
CA ASN A 543 -0.76 -24.63 -12.53
C ASN A 543 -1.49 -23.93 -13.68
N THR A 544 -2.79 -23.69 -13.52
CA THR A 544 -3.64 -23.14 -14.59
C THR A 544 -3.76 -21.62 -14.57
N GLY A 545 -3.47 -20.97 -13.44
CA GLY A 545 -3.78 -19.56 -13.21
C GLY A 545 -5.27 -19.30 -12.94
N ALA A 546 -6.08 -20.34 -12.72
CA ALA A 546 -7.48 -20.15 -12.36
C ALA A 546 -7.62 -19.70 -10.90
N VAL A 547 -8.63 -18.86 -10.63
CA VAL A 547 -9.03 -18.51 -9.26
C VAL A 547 -10.35 -19.19 -8.95
N TYR A 548 -10.39 -19.92 -7.84
CA TYR A 548 -11.57 -20.65 -7.40
C TYR A 548 -12.13 -20.04 -6.13
N ARG A 549 -13.43 -19.80 -6.11
CA ARG A 549 -14.22 -19.59 -4.89
C ARG A 549 -14.59 -20.96 -4.34
N VAL A 550 -14.20 -21.26 -3.10
CA VAL A 550 -14.44 -22.57 -2.48
C VAL A 550 -15.51 -22.42 -1.41
N ASN A 551 -16.53 -23.26 -1.46
CA ASN A 551 -17.54 -23.40 -0.42
C ASN A 551 -17.35 -24.77 0.26
N PRO A 552 -16.71 -24.80 1.44
CA PRO A 552 -16.50 -26.05 2.18
C PRO A 552 -17.80 -26.71 2.62
N THR A 553 -18.88 -25.94 2.83
CA THR A 553 -20.15 -26.45 3.38
C THR A 553 -20.91 -27.33 2.39
N ASP A 554 -20.93 -26.96 1.12
CA ASP A 554 -21.56 -27.76 0.05
C ASP A 554 -20.56 -28.58 -0.77
N GLY A 555 -19.26 -28.45 -0.49
CA GLY A 555 -18.19 -29.15 -1.18
C GLY A 555 -17.96 -28.66 -2.60
N ARG A 556 -18.26 -27.40 -2.93
CA ARG A 556 -18.09 -26.88 -4.29
C ARG A 556 -16.94 -25.89 -4.40
N ALA A 557 -16.15 -26.02 -5.46
CA ALA A 557 -15.19 -25.02 -5.89
C ALA A 557 -15.59 -24.48 -7.27
N LYS A 558 -15.86 -23.18 -7.35
CA LYS A 558 -16.33 -22.52 -8.57
C LYS A 558 -15.26 -21.61 -9.13
N MET A 559 -14.93 -21.78 -10.40
CA MET A 559 -13.95 -20.93 -11.06
C MET A 559 -14.55 -19.53 -11.34
N ILE A 560 -13.87 -18.50 -10.87
CA ILE A 560 -14.30 -17.08 -11.02
C ILE A 560 -13.37 -16.28 -11.94
N TYR A 561 -12.20 -16.82 -12.25
CA TYR A 561 -11.19 -16.21 -13.12
C TYR A 561 -10.41 -17.31 -13.83
N GLN A 562 -10.11 -17.10 -15.10
CA GLN A 562 -9.19 -17.93 -15.87
C GLN A 562 -8.39 -17.08 -16.85
N PRO A 563 -7.11 -17.40 -17.10
CA PRO A 563 -6.31 -16.72 -18.12
C PRO A 563 -6.84 -16.98 -19.54
N GLY A 564 -6.63 -16.02 -20.44
CA GLY A 564 -6.85 -16.18 -21.87
C GLY A 564 -8.19 -15.72 -22.42
N PHE A 565 -9.06 -15.10 -21.60
CA PHE A 565 -10.37 -14.58 -22.00
C PHE A 565 -10.32 -13.09 -22.28
N ASP A 566 -10.97 -12.66 -23.35
CA ASP A 566 -11.13 -11.23 -23.68
C ASP A 566 -12.35 -10.66 -22.96
N LEU A 567 -12.12 -9.72 -22.05
CA LEU A 567 -13.14 -9.04 -21.26
C LEU A 567 -12.97 -7.53 -21.38
N TYR A 568 -13.98 -6.84 -21.92
CA TYR A 568 -14.03 -5.38 -22.01
C TYR A 568 -12.77 -4.73 -22.61
N GLY A 569 -12.20 -5.33 -23.67
CA GLY A 569 -11.03 -4.81 -24.38
C GLY A 569 -9.68 -5.12 -23.73
N ALA A 570 -9.63 -6.04 -22.75
CA ALA A 570 -8.39 -6.58 -22.21
C ALA A 570 -8.47 -8.10 -22.09
N ARG A 571 -7.34 -8.78 -22.32
CA ARG A 571 -7.23 -10.22 -22.14
C ARG A 571 -6.76 -10.56 -20.73
N THR A 572 -7.40 -11.52 -20.08
CA THR A 572 -6.97 -12.01 -18.74
C THR A 572 -5.61 -12.70 -18.83
N GLY A 573 -4.66 -12.30 -17.99
CA GLY A 573 -3.35 -12.93 -17.86
C GLY A 573 -3.33 -14.04 -16.79
N LYS A 574 -2.16 -14.64 -16.57
CA LYS A 574 -1.95 -15.55 -15.42
C LYS A 574 -1.90 -14.71 -14.13
N PRO A 575 -2.74 -14.94 -13.12
CA PRO A 575 -2.67 -14.23 -11.86
C PRO A 575 -1.35 -14.51 -11.13
N LEU A 576 -0.82 -13.46 -10.52
CA LEU A 576 0.35 -13.48 -9.66
C LEU A 576 -0.03 -13.31 -8.19
N ILE A 577 -1.01 -12.43 -7.93
CA ILE A 577 -1.44 -12.07 -6.58
C ILE A 577 -2.96 -12.04 -6.54
N ILE A 578 -3.54 -12.60 -5.47
CA ILE A 578 -4.94 -12.36 -5.10
C ILE A 578 -4.99 -11.70 -3.73
N ALA A 579 -5.96 -10.80 -3.54
CA ALA A 579 -6.10 -10.05 -2.30
C ALA A 579 -7.56 -9.76 -1.98
N ALA A 580 -7.90 -9.71 -0.70
CA ALA A 580 -9.19 -9.21 -0.25
C ALA A 580 -9.17 -7.67 -0.19
N ALA A 581 -10.24 -7.02 -0.62
CA ALA A 581 -10.35 -5.58 -0.64
C ALA A 581 -11.80 -5.12 -0.46
N GLY A 582 -12.21 -4.87 0.78
CA GLY A 582 -13.59 -4.51 1.10
C GLY A 582 -14.59 -5.54 0.53
N PRO A 583 -15.53 -5.13 -0.35
CA PRO A 583 -16.51 -6.03 -0.96
C PRO A 583 -15.97 -6.85 -2.14
N ASP A 584 -14.66 -6.84 -2.39
CA ASP A 584 -14.06 -7.37 -3.61
C ASP A 584 -12.91 -8.35 -3.34
N VAL A 585 -12.66 -9.22 -4.31
CA VAL A 585 -11.39 -9.94 -4.48
C VAL A 585 -10.64 -9.30 -5.64
N LEU A 586 -9.42 -8.83 -5.37
CA LEU A 586 -8.51 -8.31 -6.37
C LEU A 586 -7.64 -9.43 -6.93
N ILE A 587 -7.40 -9.38 -8.24
CA ILE A 587 -6.59 -10.35 -8.98
C ILE A 587 -5.63 -9.55 -9.85
N PHE A 588 -4.34 -9.58 -9.50
CA PHE A 588 -3.28 -8.94 -10.29
C PHE A 588 -2.61 -9.99 -11.18
N ASP A 589 -2.56 -9.73 -12.48
CA ASP A 589 -2.04 -10.67 -13.46
C ASP A 589 -0.67 -10.28 -14.05
N ALA A 590 -0.05 -11.26 -14.69
CA ALA A 590 1.27 -11.12 -15.32
C ALA A 590 1.30 -10.14 -16.51
N SER A 591 0.15 -9.64 -16.96
CA SER A 591 0.04 -8.58 -17.97
C SER A 591 -0.13 -7.19 -17.33
N ALA A 592 0.22 -7.06 -16.05
CA ALA A 592 0.09 -5.87 -15.24
C ALA A 592 -1.36 -5.34 -15.15
N ASN A 593 -2.37 -6.21 -15.35
CA ASN A 593 -3.76 -5.82 -15.16
C ASN A 593 -4.20 -6.13 -13.73
N LEU A 594 -4.92 -5.19 -13.13
CA LEU A 594 -5.65 -5.42 -11.90
C LEU A 594 -7.13 -5.68 -12.22
N TRP A 595 -7.64 -6.83 -11.82
CA TRP A 595 -9.03 -7.22 -11.95
C TRP A 595 -9.72 -7.19 -10.59
N ARG A 596 -11.00 -6.84 -10.61
CA ARG A 596 -11.90 -6.86 -9.46
C ARG A 596 -12.98 -7.89 -9.71
N TRP A 597 -13.04 -8.89 -8.83
CA TRP A 597 -14.17 -9.79 -8.71
C TRP A 597 -15.09 -9.32 -7.58
N ARG A 598 -16.37 -9.12 -7.90
CA ARG A 598 -17.42 -8.82 -6.92
C ARG A 598 -18.49 -9.90 -6.95
N PRO A 599 -18.69 -10.67 -5.85
CA PRO A 599 -19.81 -11.59 -5.76
C PRO A 599 -21.15 -10.86 -5.88
N ALA A 600 -22.05 -11.39 -6.70
CA ALA A 600 -23.43 -10.92 -6.81
C ALA A 600 -24.37 -11.66 -5.84
N ASN A 601 -23.98 -12.88 -5.43
CA ASN A 601 -24.73 -13.70 -4.48
C ASN A 601 -23.82 -14.71 -3.77
N LYS A 602 -24.41 -15.52 -2.89
CA LYS A 602 -23.73 -16.58 -2.13
C LYS A 602 -23.50 -17.88 -2.92
N GLU A 603 -24.02 -17.97 -4.15
CA GLU A 603 -23.87 -19.13 -5.05
C GLU A 603 -22.63 -19.01 -5.96
N GLY A 604 -21.79 -18.01 -5.70
CA GLY A 604 -20.56 -17.76 -6.45
C GLY A 604 -20.78 -17.18 -7.84
N GLN A 605 -21.96 -16.63 -8.13
CA GLN A 605 -22.11 -15.72 -9.26
C GLN A 605 -21.54 -14.35 -8.89
N GLY A 606 -21.01 -13.62 -9.87
CA GLY A 606 -20.40 -12.33 -9.65
C GLY A 606 -19.95 -11.68 -10.95
N THR A 607 -19.33 -10.51 -10.80
CA THR A 607 -18.87 -9.70 -11.93
C THR A 607 -17.36 -9.52 -11.84
N LEU A 608 -16.67 -9.86 -12.94
CA LEU A 608 -15.25 -9.59 -13.12
C LEU A 608 -15.08 -8.31 -13.97
N VAL A 609 -14.35 -7.33 -13.44
CA VAL A 609 -14.11 -6.04 -14.11
C VAL A 609 -12.64 -5.66 -14.00
N LYS A 610 -12.03 -5.22 -15.11
CA LYS A 610 -10.68 -4.63 -15.07
C LYS A 610 -10.73 -3.26 -14.40
N LEU A 611 -9.91 -3.06 -13.37
CA LEU A 611 -9.70 -1.77 -12.76
C LEU A 611 -8.64 -0.99 -13.52
N ARG A 612 -8.91 0.29 -13.79
CA ARG A 612 -7.91 1.21 -14.33
C ARG A 612 -7.10 1.76 -13.17
N VAL A 613 -5.81 1.49 -13.15
CA VAL A 613 -4.90 2.02 -12.14
C VAL A 613 -3.87 2.88 -12.85
N ARG A 614 -3.74 4.13 -12.41
CA ARG A 614 -2.79 5.09 -12.95
C ARG A 614 -1.37 4.59 -12.72
N ASP A 615 -0.54 4.62 -13.75
CA ASP A 615 0.87 4.22 -13.69
C ASP A 615 1.06 2.75 -13.25
N ALA A 616 0.03 1.87 -13.35
CA ALA A 616 0.20 0.45 -13.04
C ALA A 616 1.06 -0.30 -14.06
N GLU A 617 1.21 0.25 -15.27
CA GLU A 617 2.19 -0.21 -16.26
C GLU A 617 3.64 -0.09 -15.78
N THR A 618 3.90 0.69 -14.73
CA THR A 618 5.24 0.78 -14.12
C THR A 618 5.42 -0.22 -12.99
N TRP A 619 4.40 -0.97 -12.60
CA TRP A 619 4.56 -2.04 -11.63
C TRP A 619 5.44 -3.13 -12.23
N GLY A 620 6.60 -3.34 -11.61
CA GLY A 620 7.53 -4.38 -12.01
C GLY A 620 6.99 -5.77 -11.73
N ALA A 621 7.73 -6.79 -12.19
CA ALA A 621 7.44 -8.18 -11.83
C ALA A 621 7.81 -8.50 -10.35
N ASP A 622 8.37 -7.53 -9.62
CA ASP A 622 8.86 -7.64 -8.26
C ASP A 622 7.87 -7.15 -7.20
N ILE A 623 6.63 -6.79 -7.58
CA ILE A 623 5.57 -6.49 -6.60
C ILE A 623 5.42 -7.67 -5.63
N ARG A 624 5.52 -7.37 -4.33
CA ARG A 624 5.47 -8.38 -3.27
C ARG A 624 4.04 -8.71 -2.84
N THR A 625 3.21 -7.69 -2.71
CA THR A 625 1.81 -7.84 -2.30
C THR A 625 0.99 -6.62 -2.69
N ILE A 626 -0.31 -6.83 -2.82
CA ILE A 626 -1.32 -5.82 -3.09
C ILE A 626 -2.42 -6.02 -2.07
N THR A 627 -2.90 -4.96 -1.43
CA THR A 627 -4.07 -5.05 -0.53
C THR A 627 -4.96 -3.84 -0.64
N GLY A 628 -6.25 -4.04 -0.39
CA GLY A 628 -7.22 -2.97 -0.31
C GLY A 628 -7.61 -2.69 1.13
N PHE A 629 -7.49 -1.44 1.56
CA PHE A 629 -7.97 -1.01 2.87
C PHE A 629 -9.07 0.04 2.73
N ALA A 630 -10.19 -0.16 3.42
CA ALA A 630 -11.37 0.69 3.30
C ALA A 630 -11.01 2.18 3.48
N ALA A 631 -11.40 3.00 2.51
CA ALA A 631 -11.24 4.45 2.61
C ALA A 631 -12.30 5.02 3.58
N ASP A 632 -13.49 4.43 3.53
CA ASP A 632 -14.64 4.63 4.41
C ASP A 632 -15.51 3.35 4.35
N SER A 633 -15.74 2.71 5.50
CA SER A 633 -16.43 1.41 5.60
C SER A 633 -17.87 1.43 5.08
N GLY A 634 -18.50 2.60 4.95
CA GLY A 634 -19.87 2.73 4.42
C GLY A 634 -19.97 2.82 2.89
N THR A 635 -18.88 3.11 2.18
CA THR A 635 -18.92 3.44 0.74
C THR A 635 -18.59 2.25 -0.18
N GLY A 636 -18.01 1.18 0.37
CA GLY A 636 -17.46 0.08 -0.43
C GLY A 636 -16.21 0.45 -1.24
N LEU A 637 -15.63 1.64 -1.02
CA LEU A 637 -14.39 2.10 -1.63
C LEU A 637 -13.20 1.81 -0.72
N TYR A 638 -12.08 1.42 -1.30
CA TYR A 638 -10.83 1.16 -0.59
C TYR A 638 -9.64 1.80 -1.31
N ARG A 639 -8.68 2.25 -0.50
CA ARG A 639 -7.35 2.62 -0.98
C ARG A 639 -6.58 1.35 -1.32
N LEU A 640 -5.84 1.39 -2.41
CA LEU A 640 -4.94 0.30 -2.80
C LEU A 640 -3.55 0.58 -2.23
N TYR A 641 -2.93 -0.43 -1.64
CA TYR A 641 -1.55 -0.41 -1.18
C TYR A 641 -0.78 -1.48 -1.95
N VAL A 642 0.31 -1.09 -2.58
CA VAL A 642 1.15 -1.97 -3.40
C VAL A 642 2.57 -1.91 -2.87
N VAL A 643 3.12 -3.04 -2.44
CA VAL A 643 4.51 -3.13 -1.99
C VAL A 643 5.41 -3.28 -3.21
N ASP A 644 6.14 -2.22 -3.53
CA ASP A 644 7.00 -2.12 -4.72
C ASP A 644 8.47 -1.95 -4.29
N PRO A 645 9.27 -3.03 -4.34
CA PRO A 645 10.70 -2.99 -4.01
C PRO A 645 11.51 -2.07 -4.93
N SER A 646 11.19 -2.03 -6.23
CA SER A 646 11.86 -1.16 -7.21
C SER A 646 11.61 0.33 -6.90
N ALA A 647 10.38 0.69 -6.51
CA ALA A 647 10.05 2.03 -6.06
C ALA A 647 10.54 2.35 -4.63
N LYS A 648 10.99 1.33 -3.87
CA LYS A 648 11.38 1.47 -2.45
C LYS A 648 10.27 2.12 -1.62
N GLN A 649 9.03 1.80 -1.96
CA GLN A 649 7.82 2.38 -1.40
C GLN A 649 6.68 1.38 -1.35
N ILE A 650 5.77 1.62 -0.41
CA ILE A 650 4.42 1.12 -0.52
C ILE A 650 3.62 2.20 -1.23
N LEU A 651 3.22 1.94 -2.48
CA LEU A 651 2.46 2.87 -3.30
C LEU A 651 1.00 2.86 -2.84
N ARG A 652 0.50 4.03 -2.44
CA ARG A 652 -0.87 4.24 -1.98
C ARG A 652 -1.67 4.95 -3.05
N TYR A 653 -2.72 4.29 -3.53
CA TYR A 653 -3.64 4.83 -4.52
C TYR A 653 -4.99 5.17 -3.90
N GLN A 654 -5.53 6.33 -4.30
CA GLN A 654 -6.86 6.77 -3.91
C GLN A 654 -7.89 6.29 -4.95
N PRO A 655 -8.98 5.63 -4.54
CA PRO A 655 -10.01 5.22 -5.47
C PRO A 655 -10.72 6.45 -6.05
N ALA A 656 -11.18 6.33 -7.30
CA ALA A 656 -12.15 7.25 -7.87
C ALA A 656 -13.44 7.25 -7.03
N PRO A 657 -14.13 8.40 -6.89
CA PRO A 657 -15.40 8.47 -6.15
C PRO A 657 -16.49 7.53 -6.67
N ASP A 658 -16.44 7.16 -7.95
CA ASP A 658 -17.37 6.25 -8.61
C ASP A 658 -16.94 4.77 -8.55
N GLY A 659 -15.77 4.47 -7.94
CA GLY A 659 -15.25 3.12 -7.82
C GLY A 659 -14.80 2.48 -9.15
N THR A 660 -14.57 3.27 -10.20
CA THR A 660 -14.13 2.78 -11.52
C THR A 660 -12.65 2.41 -11.59
N GLY A 661 -11.87 2.79 -10.58
CA GLY A 661 -10.44 2.50 -10.50
C GLY A 661 -9.69 3.52 -9.65
N TYR A 662 -8.44 3.77 -10.02
CA TYR A 662 -7.48 4.60 -9.31
C TYR A 662 -6.82 5.58 -10.28
N PRO A 663 -7.49 6.70 -10.62
CA PRO A 663 -7.07 7.59 -11.71
C PRO A 663 -5.95 8.56 -11.32
N ALA A 664 -5.74 8.79 -10.02
CA ALA A 664 -4.69 9.67 -9.52
C ALA A 664 -3.35 8.93 -9.40
N ALA A 665 -2.25 9.65 -9.61
CA ALA A 665 -0.91 9.13 -9.37
C ALA A 665 -0.75 8.64 -7.93
N PRO A 666 0.04 7.58 -7.68
CA PRO A 666 0.25 7.07 -6.34
C PRO A 666 0.97 8.09 -5.45
N THR A 667 0.71 7.98 -4.15
CA THR A 667 1.54 8.62 -3.13
C THR A 667 2.37 7.55 -2.44
N GLY A 668 3.61 7.88 -2.08
CA GLY A 668 4.39 7.01 -1.20
C GLY A 668 3.76 6.94 0.19
N PHE A 669 3.66 5.74 0.76
CA PHE A 669 3.20 5.56 2.13
C PHE A 669 4.26 6.02 3.13
N PHE A 670 5.54 5.68 2.94
CA PHE A 670 6.58 6.05 3.89
C PHE A 670 7.05 7.47 3.66
N VAL A 671 7.41 8.15 4.76
CA VAL A 671 8.01 9.49 4.71
C VAL A 671 9.39 9.45 4.04
N THR A 672 10.12 8.34 4.22
CA THR A 672 11.44 8.09 3.62
C THR A 672 11.42 6.78 2.83
N VAL A 673 12.21 6.72 1.75
CA VAL A 673 12.34 5.51 0.94
C VAL A 673 12.95 4.35 1.75
N MET A 674 12.47 3.14 1.51
CA MET A 674 12.83 1.94 2.29
C MET A 674 13.13 0.75 1.38
N ASN A 675 14.07 -0.10 1.76
CA ASN A 675 14.30 -1.34 1.03
C ASN A 675 13.22 -2.36 1.38
N LEU A 676 12.41 -2.76 0.39
CA LEU A 676 11.30 -3.70 0.53
C LEU A 676 11.58 -5.05 -0.17
N SER A 677 12.83 -5.31 -0.53
CA SER A 677 13.21 -6.51 -1.29
C SER A 677 12.92 -7.82 -0.54
N ASN A 678 12.90 -7.80 0.79
CA ASN A 678 12.71 -8.99 1.64
C ASN A 678 11.39 -8.94 2.43
N VAL A 679 10.40 -8.20 1.94
CA VAL A 679 9.06 -8.23 2.54
C VAL A 679 8.41 -9.58 2.25
N ASP A 680 8.01 -10.27 3.32
CA ASP A 680 7.30 -11.53 3.26
C ASP A 680 5.78 -11.30 3.22
N ASP A 681 5.26 -10.41 4.07
CA ASP A 681 3.82 -10.10 4.11
C ASP A 681 3.51 -8.71 4.69
N MET A 682 2.28 -8.24 4.46
CA MET A 682 1.77 -6.97 4.94
C MET A 682 0.31 -7.09 5.38
N ALA A 683 0.00 -6.61 6.59
CA ALA A 683 -1.37 -6.44 7.08
C ALA A 683 -1.69 -4.96 7.31
N ILE A 684 -2.94 -4.57 7.09
CA ILE A 684 -3.39 -3.19 7.31
C ILE A 684 -4.79 -3.16 7.94
N ASP A 685 -4.93 -2.42 9.05
CA ASP A 685 -6.20 -2.21 9.76
C ASP A 685 -6.45 -0.73 10.11
N GLY A 686 -5.58 0.17 9.66
CA GLY A 686 -5.46 1.55 10.12
C GLY A 686 -4.01 1.85 10.51
N TYR A 687 -3.35 0.84 11.06
CA TYR A 687 -1.89 0.74 11.10
C TYR A 687 -1.42 -0.24 10.03
N LEU A 688 -0.20 -0.06 9.54
CA LEU A 688 0.43 -0.98 8.59
C LEU A 688 1.44 -1.84 9.36
N TYR A 689 1.29 -3.15 9.29
CA TYR A 689 2.22 -4.13 9.84
C TYR A 689 2.97 -4.76 8.67
N LEU A 690 4.29 -4.78 8.76
CA LEU A 690 5.15 -5.34 7.73
C LEU A 690 5.99 -6.47 8.34
N ALA A 691 5.90 -7.66 7.75
CA ALA A 691 6.81 -8.77 8.04
C ALA A 691 7.96 -8.72 7.03
N GLN A 692 9.17 -8.51 7.53
CA GLN A 692 10.37 -8.43 6.72
C GLN A 692 11.58 -8.95 7.50
N ASP A 693 12.36 -9.83 6.89
CA ASP A 693 13.56 -10.43 7.49
C ASP A 693 13.29 -11.07 8.87
N GLY A 694 12.09 -11.65 9.04
CA GLY A 694 11.63 -12.27 10.30
C GLY A 694 11.24 -11.27 11.40
N VAL A 695 11.17 -9.96 11.10
CA VAL A 695 10.77 -8.91 12.04
C VAL A 695 9.42 -8.33 11.63
N ILE A 696 8.57 -8.08 12.62
CA ILE A 696 7.30 -7.36 12.44
C ILE A 696 7.51 -5.91 12.85
N THR A 697 7.27 -4.98 11.93
CA THR A 697 7.30 -3.54 12.21
C THR A 697 5.94 -2.92 11.98
N ARG A 698 5.47 -2.11 12.94
CA ARG A 698 4.24 -1.34 12.81
C ARG A 698 4.54 0.09 12.36
N TYR A 699 3.74 0.60 11.44
CA TYR A 699 3.82 1.96 10.92
C TYR A 699 2.51 2.69 11.10
N ALA A 700 2.61 3.94 11.54
CA ALA A 700 1.52 4.90 11.64
C ALA A 700 1.78 6.02 10.62
N ALA A 701 0.87 6.20 9.66
CA ALA A 701 0.94 7.27 8.64
C ALA A 701 2.32 7.41 7.94
N GLY A 702 3.02 6.29 7.72
CA GLY A 702 4.31 6.28 7.02
C GLY A 702 5.55 6.41 7.90
N THR A 703 5.39 6.54 9.22
CA THR A 703 6.49 6.54 10.20
C THR A 703 6.46 5.28 11.05
N ILE A 704 7.63 4.84 11.50
CA ILE A 704 7.73 3.74 12.47
C ILE A 704 6.98 4.15 13.74
N ASP A 705 6.15 3.25 14.23
CA ASP A 705 5.41 3.40 15.46
C ASP A 705 6.21 2.84 16.66
N ASP A 706 5.85 3.20 17.89
CA ASP A 706 6.55 2.75 19.11
C ASP A 706 6.18 1.32 19.54
N TRP A 707 5.18 0.72 18.90
CA TRP A 707 4.81 -0.66 19.12
C TRP A 707 5.83 -1.63 18.54
N THR A 708 6.20 -2.61 19.36
CA THR A 708 7.06 -3.72 18.99
C THR A 708 6.47 -5.01 19.55
N PRO A 709 6.49 -6.12 18.79
CA PRO A 709 6.06 -7.41 19.33
C PRO A 709 6.95 -7.81 20.51
N GLU A 710 6.34 -8.38 21.56
CA GLU A 710 7.08 -8.90 22.71
C GLU A 710 8.05 -10.01 22.30
N GLU A 711 9.22 -10.04 22.95
CA GLU A 711 10.21 -11.10 22.74
C GLU A 711 9.70 -12.41 23.33
N ILE A 712 9.60 -13.45 22.48
CA ILE A 712 9.08 -14.77 22.88
C ILE A 712 10.01 -15.41 23.93
N GLY A 713 11.33 -15.22 23.79
CA GLY A 713 12.33 -15.69 24.75
C GLY A 713 12.58 -17.20 24.74
N ASP A 714 12.12 -17.92 23.72
CA ASP A 714 12.19 -19.40 23.65
C ASP A 714 13.21 -19.94 22.65
N SER A 715 14.15 -19.09 22.21
CA SER A 715 15.19 -19.43 21.22
C SER A 715 16.12 -20.60 21.62
N LEU A 716 16.17 -20.97 22.90
CA LEU A 716 16.93 -22.13 23.39
C LEU A 716 16.22 -23.46 23.10
N VAL A 717 14.90 -23.43 22.94
CA VAL A 717 14.08 -24.64 22.76
C VAL A 717 13.44 -24.68 21.38
N ARG A 718 13.38 -23.54 20.68
CA ARG A 718 12.81 -23.42 19.34
C ARG A 718 13.70 -22.54 18.44
N PRO A 719 13.64 -22.75 17.11
CA PRO A 719 14.35 -21.89 16.17
C PRO A 719 13.93 -20.42 16.28
N THR A 720 14.83 -19.53 15.88
CA THR A 720 14.51 -18.10 15.72
C THR A 720 13.32 -17.93 14.77
N PRO A 721 12.29 -17.14 15.13
CA PRO A 721 11.10 -17.01 14.32
C PRO A 721 11.38 -16.52 12.89
N ARG A 722 10.71 -17.14 11.92
CA ARG A 722 10.64 -16.69 10.53
C ARG A 722 9.19 -16.35 10.20
N ILE A 723 8.83 -15.09 10.39
CA ILE A 723 7.46 -14.62 10.17
C ILE A 723 7.21 -14.45 8.67
N THR A 724 6.29 -15.23 8.11
CA THR A 724 5.98 -15.18 6.67
C THR A 724 4.53 -14.82 6.34
N LEU A 725 3.62 -14.81 7.33
CA LEU A 725 2.24 -14.39 7.13
C LEU A 725 1.77 -13.57 8.33
N LEU A 726 0.92 -12.57 8.07
CA LEU A 726 0.29 -11.71 9.05
C LEU A 726 -1.23 -11.68 8.87
N ALA A 727 -1.96 -11.75 9.97
CA ALA A 727 -3.41 -11.53 9.99
C ALA A 727 -3.79 -10.59 11.13
N SER A 728 -4.37 -9.44 10.79
CA SER A 728 -4.91 -8.50 11.79
C SER A 728 -6.40 -8.77 12.02
N VAL A 729 -6.79 -8.92 13.28
CA VAL A 729 -8.17 -9.20 13.71
C VAL A 729 -8.59 -8.21 14.79
N GLY A 730 -9.85 -7.75 14.71
CA GLY A 730 -10.42 -6.77 15.65
C GLY A 730 -9.92 -5.35 15.44
N ASP A 731 -10.30 -4.46 16.35
CA ASP A 731 -10.05 -3.02 16.22
C ASP A 731 -8.55 -2.66 16.23
N PRO A 732 -8.17 -1.54 15.59
CA PRO A 732 -6.82 -1.00 15.70
C PRO A 732 -6.46 -0.78 17.18
N GLN A 733 -5.22 -1.09 17.54
CA GLN A 733 -4.68 -0.92 18.90
C GLN A 733 -5.31 -1.75 20.03
N THR A 734 -6.41 -2.48 19.82
CA THR A 734 -7.02 -3.30 20.90
C THR A 734 -7.25 -4.75 20.48
N GLY A 735 -7.27 -5.04 19.18
CA GLY A 735 -7.37 -6.39 18.66
C GLY A 735 -6.06 -7.18 18.74
N VAL A 736 -5.97 -8.23 17.92
CA VAL A 736 -4.86 -9.18 17.90
C VAL A 736 -4.23 -9.22 16.52
N LEU A 737 -2.89 -9.26 16.48
CA LEU A 737 -2.10 -9.58 15.30
C LEU A 737 -1.63 -11.02 15.41
N TYR A 738 -1.99 -11.84 14.43
CA TYR A 738 -1.50 -13.21 14.31
C TYR A 738 -0.36 -13.25 13.30
N ALA A 739 0.69 -14.00 13.62
CA ALA A 739 1.87 -14.14 12.80
C ALA A 739 2.21 -15.64 12.64
N TRP A 740 2.38 -16.10 11.40
CA TRP A 740 2.85 -17.46 11.14
C TRP A 740 4.36 -17.50 11.18
N ASP A 741 4.91 -18.26 12.13
CA ASP A 741 6.32 -18.58 12.25
C ASP A 741 6.62 -19.90 11.53
N ALA A 742 7.14 -19.78 10.32
CA ALA A 742 7.43 -20.90 9.44
C ALA A 742 8.71 -21.67 9.85
N ALA A 743 9.48 -21.21 10.84
CA ALA A 743 10.63 -21.94 11.36
C ALA A 743 10.23 -22.90 12.49
N ALA A 744 9.27 -22.51 13.33
CA ALA A 744 8.78 -23.32 14.45
C ALA A 744 7.37 -23.90 14.23
N HIS A 745 6.80 -23.76 13.03
CA HIS A 745 5.50 -24.33 12.63
C HIS A 745 4.34 -23.92 13.55
N ARG A 746 4.28 -22.63 13.89
CA ARG A 746 3.32 -22.10 14.87
C ARG A 746 2.71 -20.78 14.44
N VAL A 747 1.49 -20.54 14.91
CA VAL A 747 0.87 -19.21 14.89
C VAL A 747 1.16 -18.51 16.21
N ILE A 748 1.66 -17.28 16.18
CA ILE A 748 1.91 -16.45 17.36
C ILE A 748 0.87 -15.33 17.39
N ALA A 749 0.24 -15.12 18.53
CA ALA A 749 -0.72 -14.05 18.74
C ALA A 749 -0.09 -12.91 19.56
N TYR A 750 -0.15 -11.69 19.04
CA TYR A 750 0.30 -10.47 19.71
C TYR A 750 -0.86 -9.51 19.92
N SER A 751 -0.92 -8.87 21.07
CA SER A 751 -1.82 -7.74 21.31
C SER A 751 -1.43 -6.58 20.41
N LYS A 752 -2.41 -5.97 19.74
CA LYS A 752 -2.20 -4.68 19.03
C LYS A 752 -2.11 -3.50 20.01
N GLY A 753 -2.41 -3.72 21.28
CA GLY A 753 -2.27 -2.76 22.37
C GLY A 753 -0.86 -2.31 22.64
N ALA A 754 -0.74 -1.31 23.51
CA ALA A 754 0.56 -0.79 23.94
C ALA A 754 1.44 -1.94 24.44
N GLY A 755 2.68 -2.02 23.94
CA GLY A 755 3.67 -3.00 24.35
C GLY A 755 3.66 -4.34 23.61
N GLY A 756 2.71 -4.59 22.69
CA GLY A 756 2.80 -5.75 21.78
C GLY A 756 2.84 -7.12 22.46
N MET A 757 2.20 -7.24 23.62
CA MET A 757 2.25 -8.42 24.48
C MET A 757 1.92 -9.71 23.71
N MET A 758 2.70 -10.77 23.92
CA MET A 758 2.40 -12.09 23.39
C MET A 758 1.22 -12.69 24.16
N LEU A 759 0.17 -13.05 23.43
CA LEU A 759 -1.06 -13.61 23.99
C LEU A 759 -1.09 -15.14 23.96
N GLY A 760 -0.30 -15.75 23.07
CA GLY A 760 -0.23 -17.20 22.97
C GLY A 760 0.46 -17.65 21.68
N GLN A 761 0.77 -18.95 21.66
CA GLN A 761 1.43 -19.61 20.54
C GLN A 761 0.70 -20.91 20.23
N TYR A 762 0.49 -21.23 18.96
CA TYR A 762 -0.33 -22.35 18.53
C TYR A 762 0.45 -23.22 17.56
N ILE A 763 0.92 -24.37 18.02
CA ILE A 763 1.57 -25.37 17.17
C ILE A 763 0.49 -26.18 16.48
N LEU A 764 0.56 -26.24 15.15
CA LEU A 764 -0.35 -27.01 14.32
C LEU A 764 0.24 -28.41 14.13
N THR A 765 -0.46 -29.47 14.54
CA THR A 765 0.01 -30.86 14.38
C THR A 765 -1.07 -31.78 13.82
N ASP A 766 -0.73 -32.62 12.85
CA ASP A 766 -1.66 -33.54 12.19
C ASP A 766 -1.53 -35.01 12.64
N GLY A 767 -0.89 -35.24 13.79
CA GLY A 767 -0.64 -36.57 14.35
C GLY A 767 0.54 -37.31 13.70
N ALA A 768 0.96 -36.94 12.49
CA ALA A 768 2.20 -37.41 11.87
C ALA A 768 3.39 -36.48 12.15
N GLY A 769 3.12 -35.20 12.44
CA GLY A 769 4.13 -34.22 12.82
C GLY A 769 3.56 -32.80 12.90
N PRO A 770 4.43 -31.78 12.97
CA PRO A 770 4.02 -30.40 12.78
C PRO A 770 3.56 -30.19 11.33
N VAL A 771 2.50 -29.40 11.16
CA VAL A 771 2.02 -28.97 9.84
C VAL A 771 3.07 -28.04 9.22
N ASP A 772 3.50 -28.36 8.02
CA ASP A 772 4.48 -27.59 7.25
C ASP A 772 3.88 -27.02 5.96
N ASN A 773 4.69 -26.23 5.23
CA ASN A 773 4.35 -25.73 3.89
C ASN A 773 3.02 -24.97 3.79
N ILE A 774 2.70 -24.16 4.80
CA ILE A 774 1.58 -23.21 4.72
C ILE A 774 1.92 -22.12 3.71
N ILE A 775 1.12 -22.03 2.65
CA ILE A 775 1.38 -21.15 1.50
C ILE A 775 0.70 -19.78 1.68
N GLY A 776 -0.40 -19.76 2.42
CA GLY A 776 -1.14 -18.56 2.78
C GLY A 776 -2.24 -18.91 3.75
N GLY A 777 -2.81 -17.91 4.41
CA GLY A 777 -3.91 -18.13 5.34
C GLY A 777 -4.45 -16.83 5.90
N TYR A 778 -5.56 -16.95 6.62
CA TYR A 778 -6.22 -15.85 7.30
C TYR A 778 -6.89 -16.34 8.58
N VAL A 779 -7.15 -15.42 9.50
CA VAL A 779 -7.80 -15.72 10.77
C VAL A 779 -9.24 -15.21 10.74
N VAL A 780 -10.17 -16.06 11.17
CA VAL A 780 -11.59 -15.74 11.33
C VAL A 780 -11.89 -15.62 12.82
N PRO A 781 -12.33 -14.45 13.31
CA PRO A 781 -12.79 -14.32 14.69
C PRO A 781 -14.05 -15.16 14.92
N ALA A 782 -14.20 -15.71 16.12
CA ALA A 782 -15.44 -16.36 16.52
C ALA A 782 -16.55 -15.32 16.68
N THR A 783 -17.76 -15.65 16.22
CA THR A 783 -18.92 -14.74 16.23
C THR A 783 -19.45 -14.44 17.62
N ASP A 784 -19.18 -15.31 18.59
CA ASP A 784 -19.56 -15.22 20.00
C ASP A 784 -18.45 -14.63 20.90
N GLY A 785 -17.35 -14.16 20.31
CA GLY A 785 -16.18 -13.73 21.06
C GLY A 785 -15.31 -14.88 21.60
N GLY A 786 -15.59 -16.12 21.18
CA GLY A 786 -14.78 -17.30 21.47
C GLY A 786 -13.44 -17.36 20.72
N THR A 787 -12.88 -18.55 20.62
CA THR A 787 -11.53 -18.77 20.06
C THR A 787 -11.50 -18.61 18.53
N PRO A 788 -10.57 -17.83 17.98
CA PRO A 788 -10.50 -17.61 16.54
C PRO A 788 -10.05 -18.87 15.81
N THR A 789 -10.40 -18.95 14.53
CA THR A 789 -10.02 -20.06 13.66
C THR A 789 -9.02 -19.59 12.63
N PHE A 790 -7.87 -20.26 12.55
CA PHE A 790 -6.94 -20.09 11.43
C PHE A 790 -7.38 -20.97 10.27
N ILE A 791 -7.50 -20.38 9.08
CA ILE A 791 -7.80 -21.10 7.84
C ILE A 791 -6.63 -20.88 6.89
N TRP A 792 -6.09 -21.95 6.34
CA TRP A 792 -4.92 -21.88 5.46
C TRP A 792 -5.02 -22.85 4.29
N ALA A 793 -4.13 -22.63 3.33
CA ALA A 793 -3.90 -23.57 2.25
C ALA A 793 -2.52 -24.22 2.39
N GLU A 794 -2.49 -25.53 2.15
CA GLU A 794 -1.27 -26.34 2.03
C GLU A 794 -1.43 -27.27 0.83
N ALA A 795 -0.44 -27.29 -0.06
CA ALA A 795 -0.46 -28.09 -1.29
C ALA A 795 -1.79 -27.98 -2.09
N THR A 796 -2.69 -28.94 -1.92
CA THR A 796 -3.98 -29.06 -2.62
C THR A 796 -5.19 -28.97 -1.70
N ARG A 797 -4.97 -28.63 -0.42
CA ARG A 797 -5.96 -28.66 0.64
C ARG A 797 -6.17 -27.29 1.25
N ILE A 798 -7.40 -27.07 1.70
CA ILE A 798 -7.76 -25.99 2.62
C ILE A 798 -8.06 -26.64 3.96
N ARG A 799 -7.39 -26.17 5.00
CA ARG A 799 -7.51 -26.70 6.36
C ARG A 799 -7.81 -25.58 7.34
N SER A 800 -8.25 -25.97 8.52
CA SER A 800 -8.51 -25.02 9.61
C SER A 800 -8.13 -25.59 10.96
N ALA A 801 -7.83 -24.71 11.91
CA ALA A 801 -7.57 -25.06 13.29
C ALA A 801 -8.05 -23.93 14.21
N VAL A 802 -8.67 -24.32 15.31
CA VAL A 802 -9.07 -23.38 16.36
C VAL A 802 -7.84 -23.00 17.18
N LEU A 803 -7.59 -21.69 17.32
CA LEU A 803 -6.47 -21.11 18.04
C LEU A 803 -6.87 -20.82 19.50
N GLY A 804 -6.89 -21.85 20.34
CA GLY A 804 -7.21 -21.73 21.77
C GLY A 804 -7.57 -23.08 22.40
N ALA A 805 -8.01 -23.06 23.67
CA ALA A 805 -8.44 -24.28 24.35
C ALA A 805 -9.49 -25.02 23.50
N LYS A 806 -9.25 -26.32 23.29
CA LYS A 806 -10.13 -27.20 22.51
C LYS A 806 -11.52 -27.11 23.11
N ILE A 807 -12.52 -26.67 22.33
CA ILE A 807 -13.91 -26.89 22.73
C ILE A 807 -14.12 -28.40 22.63
N ASN A 808 -14.05 -29.11 23.76
CA ASN A 808 -14.65 -30.42 23.84
C ASN A 808 -16.15 -30.19 23.62
N PRO A 809 -16.77 -30.74 22.56
CA PRO A 809 -18.21 -30.60 22.41
C PRO A 809 -18.86 -31.20 23.67
N THR A 810 -19.57 -30.37 24.42
CA THR A 810 -20.59 -30.83 25.36
C THR A 810 -21.45 -31.85 24.61
N PRO A 811 -21.89 -32.96 25.23
CA PRO A 811 -22.79 -33.90 24.58
C PRO A 811 -24.22 -33.30 24.46
N GLU A 812 -24.34 -32.16 23.80
CA GLU A 812 -25.55 -31.78 23.08
C GLU A 812 -25.34 -32.27 21.66
N VAL A 813 -26.10 -33.31 21.31
CA VAL A 813 -26.27 -33.91 19.97
C VAL A 813 -25.25 -33.40 18.95
N SER A 814 -24.07 -34.02 18.94
CA SER A 814 -23.16 -33.89 17.79
C SER A 814 -23.97 -34.28 16.55
N PRO A 815 -24.17 -33.39 15.54
CA PRO A 815 -24.34 -33.94 14.21
C PRO A 815 -23.11 -34.82 14.00
N SER A 816 -23.34 -36.09 13.64
CA SER A 816 -22.26 -36.95 13.14
C SER A 816 -21.42 -36.13 12.17
N PRO A 817 -20.07 -36.27 12.12
CA PRO A 817 -19.28 -35.56 11.13
C PRO A 817 -19.93 -35.82 9.78
N THR A 818 -20.62 -34.81 9.25
CA THR A 818 -21.21 -34.90 7.92
C THR A 818 -20.01 -35.18 7.05
N ALA A 819 -19.98 -36.35 6.42
CA ALA A 819 -18.89 -36.73 5.55
C ALA A 819 -18.59 -35.53 4.66
N THR A 820 -17.36 -35.00 4.73
CA THR A 820 -16.98 -33.84 3.94
C THR A 820 -17.43 -34.14 2.52
N PRO A 821 -18.38 -33.38 1.96
CA PRO A 821 -19.00 -33.74 0.70
C PRO A 821 -17.90 -33.92 -0.35
N LYS A 822 -18.03 -34.93 -1.20
CA LYS A 822 -17.04 -35.16 -2.25
C LYS A 822 -16.90 -33.86 -3.06
N PRO A 823 -15.69 -33.32 -3.22
CA PRO A 823 -15.52 -32.02 -3.81
C PRO A 823 -15.93 -32.03 -5.28
N ILE A 824 -16.73 -31.04 -5.65
CA ILE A 824 -17.22 -30.80 -7.01
C ILE A 824 -16.56 -29.52 -7.52
N ILE A 825 -15.96 -29.58 -8.70
CA ILE A 825 -15.28 -28.45 -9.33
C ILE A 825 -16.14 -27.99 -10.50
N GLU A 826 -16.62 -26.76 -10.41
CA GLU A 826 -17.45 -26.12 -11.42
C GLU A 826 -16.57 -25.25 -12.31
N VAL A 827 -16.48 -25.66 -13.58
CA VAL A 827 -15.91 -24.89 -14.68
C VAL A 827 -17.09 -24.20 -15.41
N PRO A 828 -16.97 -22.93 -15.80
CA PRO A 828 -18.02 -22.16 -16.49
C PRO A 828 -18.48 -22.78 -17.80
#